data_AF-A0AA35RFT6-F1
#
_entry.id   AF-A0AA35RFT6-F1
#
_cell.length_a   1.000
_cell.length_b   1.000
_cell.length_c   1.000
_cell.angle_alpha   90.00
_cell.angle_beta   90.00
_cell.angle_gamma   90.00
#
_symmetry.space_group_name_H-M   'P 1'
#
loop_
_entity.id
_entity.type
_entity.pdbx_description
1 polymer ?
#
loop_
_entity_poly.entity_id
_entity_poly.type
_entity_poly.pdbx_seq_one_letter_code
_entity_poly.pdbx_strand_id
1 'polypeptide(L)'
;MLGQRATIDQVMKLMDNGPFYLETKFDGDRIQLHRQGNSYRYFSRSSKDYTTSFGASPYEGSFTPMIHDAFNSKVKGCILDGEMVGWDAETEIFLPKGDHVDVKTIGRDEDSGIGIQQCFVVFDVLMVNDTNFANRPLSERAEQLKKVFEPVKGYIHLVHRRGATTKEEVVTALNEAIDQREEGLLVKNPASTYCPDKRKGSGWVKIKPEYVDSLSDQLDVLIIGGYFGEGRRAGMVSHFLCGVAVPPGMPGDKPSIFQSFCKVGSGYTLTELRDLGLKLKPHWQKFDGKRVPDCLALPAGSREKPDVWIPPSKSCIVQIRAAEIVTSERYRTGCTLRFPRVEKVRADKEYFDCMTTDELEQLKNMASGRLAHSHYDDEADGGVAPGKKKRRALGVRVERPKGVAANFRPTDTSDIQEVSSMFGGREFCVVNGTRDFSKEEMEKKIVEHGGCLVQNPGSETYCVLVARLIVRASSIISTGLYDVVKASWLSECLETQQFLSFEPRHMISASPHTTAKFAELYDQYGDSYTDDVTEEGLREIFMKVAEIGGERLRVTREEIAEMESRYFPNSSPGGLFRQCKVYLDRYSTVGKQETAIEACPLELTGLELQMYGAEVARDFDETVTHVVFDKDDLRRIPELRRLERNHAKKHHFVTMEWVRDSIECEFMKNERLYEPNV
;
A
#
# COMPACT_ATOMS: atom_id res chain seq x y z
N MET A 1 -13.62 -14.24 -15.35
CA MET A 1 -14.93 -13.60 -15.11
C MET A 1 -14.79 -12.08 -15.07
N LEU A 2 -15.65 -11.29 -15.71
CA LEU A 2 -15.64 -9.83 -15.65
C LEU A 2 -17.02 -9.27 -15.24
N GLY A 3 -17.03 -8.13 -14.54
CA GLY A 3 -18.25 -7.40 -14.19
C GLY A 3 -18.76 -6.49 -15.33
N GLN A 4 -20.03 -6.64 -15.70
CA GLN A 4 -20.74 -5.72 -16.59
C GLN A 4 -21.05 -4.40 -15.86
N ARG A 5 -20.90 -3.25 -16.55
CA ARG A 5 -21.37 -1.97 -16.01
C ARG A 5 -22.90 -1.93 -16.01
N ALA A 6 -23.50 -1.47 -14.91
CA ALA A 6 -24.93 -1.18 -14.84
C ALA A 6 -25.21 0.08 -14.01
N THR A 7 -26.40 0.64 -14.18
CA THR A 7 -27.02 1.59 -13.25
C THR A 7 -27.86 0.84 -12.22
N ILE A 8 -28.28 1.54 -11.15
CA ILE A 8 -29.09 0.96 -10.07
C ILE A 8 -30.40 0.37 -10.63
N ASP A 9 -31.09 1.08 -11.53
CA ASP A 9 -32.35 0.61 -12.13
C ASP A 9 -32.22 -0.66 -12.98
N GLN A 10 -31.02 -0.95 -13.47
CA GLN A 10 -30.77 -2.12 -14.29
C GLN A 10 -30.53 -3.38 -13.45
N VAL A 11 -30.23 -3.25 -12.16
CA VAL A 11 -29.80 -4.36 -11.30
C VAL A 11 -30.87 -5.44 -11.21
N MET A 12 -32.10 -5.07 -10.86
CA MET A 12 -33.20 -6.03 -10.68
C MET A 12 -33.41 -6.87 -11.93
N LYS A 13 -33.41 -6.22 -13.10
CA LYS A 13 -33.54 -6.91 -14.39
C LYS A 13 -32.34 -7.81 -14.70
N LEU A 14 -31.12 -7.38 -14.39
CA LEU A 14 -29.90 -8.15 -14.64
C LEU A 14 -29.72 -9.33 -13.67
N MET A 15 -30.40 -9.30 -12.53
CA MET A 15 -30.46 -10.37 -11.55
C MET A 15 -31.73 -11.23 -11.69
N ASP A 16 -32.45 -11.10 -12.82
CA ASP A 16 -33.70 -11.82 -13.13
C ASP A 16 -34.78 -11.69 -12.02
N ASN A 17 -34.80 -10.54 -11.32
CA ASN A 17 -35.63 -10.26 -10.14
C ASN A 17 -35.49 -11.30 -9.00
N GLY A 18 -34.40 -12.06 -9.00
CA GLY A 18 -34.06 -13.01 -7.95
C GLY A 18 -33.15 -12.41 -6.87
N PRO A 19 -32.81 -13.19 -5.84
CA PRO A 19 -31.84 -12.79 -4.82
C PRO A 19 -30.44 -12.63 -5.41
N PHE A 20 -29.67 -11.68 -4.86
CA PHE A 20 -28.30 -11.42 -5.26
C PHE A 20 -27.37 -11.13 -4.09
N TYR A 21 -26.07 -11.19 -4.36
CA TYR A 21 -25.03 -10.81 -3.41
C TYR A 21 -24.50 -9.42 -3.72
N LEU A 22 -24.29 -8.64 -2.66
CA LEU A 22 -23.61 -7.36 -2.65
C LEU A 22 -22.22 -7.56 -2.01
N GLU A 23 -21.20 -7.06 -2.70
CA GLU A 23 -19.82 -7.06 -2.26
C GLU A 23 -19.19 -5.70 -2.56
N THR A 24 -18.32 -5.22 -1.67
CA THR A 24 -17.48 -4.05 -1.92
C THR A 24 -16.66 -4.24 -3.20
N LYS A 25 -16.60 -3.20 -4.02
CA LYS A 25 -15.63 -3.13 -5.11
C LYS A 25 -14.32 -2.56 -4.60
N PHE A 26 -13.37 -3.44 -4.33
CA PHE A 26 -12.00 -3.06 -3.99
C PHE A 26 -11.26 -2.46 -5.20
N ASP A 27 -10.45 -1.44 -4.91
CA ASP A 27 -9.65 -0.68 -5.88
C ASP A 27 -8.17 -1.07 -5.81
N GLY A 28 -7.86 -2.28 -6.30
CA GLY A 28 -6.53 -2.87 -6.25
C GLY A 28 -6.05 -3.43 -7.58
N ASP A 29 -5.27 -4.49 -7.50
CA ASP A 29 -4.89 -5.32 -8.65
C ASP A 29 -5.45 -6.73 -8.49
N ARG A 30 -6.27 -7.13 -9.46
CA ARG A 30 -6.77 -8.50 -9.52
C ARG A 30 -5.64 -9.53 -9.65
N ILE A 31 -5.60 -10.46 -8.71
CA ILE A 31 -4.63 -11.55 -8.63
C ILE A 31 -5.38 -12.88 -8.52
N GLN A 32 -4.96 -13.85 -9.32
CA GLN A 32 -5.35 -15.24 -9.18
C GLN A 32 -4.19 -16.01 -8.56
N LEU A 33 -4.41 -16.57 -7.37
CA LEU A 33 -3.44 -17.36 -6.62
C LEU A 33 -3.67 -18.84 -6.89
N HIS A 34 -2.62 -19.55 -7.29
CA HIS A 34 -2.57 -21.00 -7.41
C HIS A 34 -1.65 -21.54 -6.34
N ARG A 35 -2.14 -22.48 -5.52
CA ARG A 35 -1.36 -23.12 -4.46
C ARG A 35 -1.40 -24.63 -4.62
N GLN A 36 -0.26 -25.28 -4.44
CA GLN A 36 -0.13 -26.74 -4.32
C GLN A 36 0.95 -27.06 -3.27
N GLY A 37 0.54 -27.46 -2.07
CA GLY A 37 1.42 -27.63 -0.92
C GLY A 37 2.19 -26.33 -0.62
N ASN A 38 3.52 -26.41 -0.73
CA ASN A 38 4.44 -25.28 -0.52
C ASN A 38 4.76 -24.53 -1.83
N SER A 39 4.12 -24.87 -2.95
CA SER A 39 4.28 -24.14 -4.21
C SER A 39 3.14 -23.15 -4.42
N TYR A 40 3.50 -21.91 -4.75
CA TYR A 40 2.58 -20.81 -5.02
C TYR A 40 2.86 -20.20 -6.38
N ARG A 41 1.81 -19.76 -7.08
CA ARG A 41 1.91 -18.95 -8.30
C ARG A 41 0.84 -17.88 -8.34
N TYR A 42 1.21 -16.71 -8.84
CA TYR A 42 0.36 -15.52 -8.83
C TYR A 42 0.24 -14.94 -10.23
N PHE A 43 -0.98 -14.89 -10.74
CA PHE A 43 -1.27 -14.36 -12.08
C PHE A 43 -2.14 -13.12 -12.00
N SER A 44 -1.70 -12.04 -12.63
CA SER A 44 -2.55 -10.87 -12.82
C SER A 44 -3.70 -11.15 -13.79
N ARG A 45 -4.64 -10.21 -13.87
CA ARG A 45 -5.74 -10.24 -14.83
C ARG A 45 -5.34 -10.54 -16.29
N SER A 46 -4.17 -10.07 -16.74
CA SER A 46 -3.68 -10.30 -18.11
C SER A 46 -2.73 -11.51 -18.20
N SER A 47 -2.80 -12.43 -17.24
CA SER A 47 -1.96 -13.63 -17.13
C SER A 47 -0.46 -13.36 -17.01
N LYS A 48 -0.05 -12.13 -16.67
CA LYS A 48 1.34 -11.85 -16.30
C LYS A 48 1.63 -12.48 -14.94
N ASP A 49 2.73 -13.23 -14.87
CA ASP A 49 3.23 -13.93 -13.69
C ASP A 49 3.91 -12.92 -12.74
N TYR A 50 3.49 -12.91 -11.47
CA TYR A 50 4.02 -12.10 -10.38
C TYR A 50 4.58 -12.96 -9.23
N THR A 51 4.80 -14.26 -9.48
CA THR A 51 5.26 -15.21 -8.46
C THR A 51 6.60 -14.80 -7.86
N THR A 52 7.55 -14.29 -8.66
CA THR A 52 8.83 -13.78 -8.14
C THR A 52 8.68 -12.56 -7.23
N SER A 53 7.54 -11.86 -7.24
CA SER A 53 7.28 -10.75 -6.33
C SER A 53 6.63 -11.27 -5.05
N PHE A 54 5.50 -11.98 -5.20
CA PHE A 54 4.70 -12.41 -4.07
C PHE A 54 5.26 -13.64 -3.34
N GLY A 55 6.11 -14.44 -3.98
CA GLY A 55 6.77 -15.64 -3.43
C GLY A 55 6.34 -16.92 -4.14
N ALA A 56 7.27 -17.81 -4.48
CA ALA A 56 6.92 -19.14 -5.00
C ALA A 56 6.76 -20.18 -3.87
N SER A 57 7.24 -19.87 -2.66
CA SER A 57 7.21 -20.76 -1.50
C SER A 57 7.02 -19.98 -0.18
N PRO A 58 6.75 -20.67 0.94
CA PRO A 58 6.60 -20.04 2.27
C PRO A 58 7.85 -19.34 2.77
N TYR A 59 9.00 -19.56 2.14
CA TYR A 59 10.30 -19.07 2.58
C TYR A 59 10.82 -17.89 1.75
N GLU A 60 10.05 -17.40 0.76
CA GLU A 60 10.48 -16.33 -0.13
C GLU A 60 9.32 -15.43 -0.58
N GLY A 61 9.67 -14.22 -1.05
CA GLY A 61 8.73 -13.23 -1.58
C GLY A 61 8.07 -12.37 -0.52
N SER A 62 7.39 -11.32 -0.97
CA SER A 62 6.84 -10.28 -0.08
C SER A 62 5.51 -10.65 0.60
N PHE A 63 4.84 -11.73 0.15
CA PHE A 63 3.45 -12.02 0.55
C PHE A 63 3.21 -13.45 1.02
N THR A 64 3.73 -14.43 0.29
CA THR A 64 3.52 -15.87 0.55
C THR A 64 3.87 -16.29 1.97
N PRO A 65 5.00 -15.84 2.56
CA PRO A 65 5.34 -16.18 3.95
C PRO A 65 4.25 -15.74 4.94
N MET A 66 3.58 -14.63 4.67
CA MET A 66 2.59 -14.02 5.57
C MET A 66 1.24 -14.74 5.57
N ILE A 67 0.98 -15.57 4.55
CA ILE A 67 -0.31 -16.24 4.37
C ILE A 67 -0.22 -17.77 4.36
N HIS A 68 0.98 -18.34 4.47
CA HIS A 68 1.16 -19.79 4.34
C HIS A 68 0.35 -20.57 5.38
N ASP A 69 0.44 -20.15 6.64
CA ASP A 69 -0.19 -20.81 7.78
C ASP A 69 -1.69 -20.52 7.89
N ALA A 70 -2.22 -19.61 7.07
CA ALA A 70 -3.65 -19.31 7.02
C ALA A 70 -4.47 -20.46 6.40
N PHE A 71 -3.87 -21.28 5.54
CA PHE A 71 -4.58 -22.33 4.82
C PHE A 71 -4.92 -23.52 5.74
N ASN A 72 -6.15 -24.00 5.66
CA ASN A 72 -6.57 -25.16 6.43
C ASN A 72 -5.75 -26.41 6.04
N SER A 73 -5.33 -27.21 7.02
CA SER A 73 -4.50 -28.42 6.82
C SER A 73 -5.11 -29.45 5.86
N LYS A 74 -6.44 -29.44 5.66
CA LYS A 74 -7.14 -30.32 4.70
C LYS A 74 -7.04 -29.85 3.25
N VAL A 75 -6.56 -28.63 3.02
CA VAL A 75 -6.39 -28.04 1.68
C VAL A 75 -4.96 -28.28 1.22
N LYS A 76 -4.78 -29.25 0.33
CA LYS A 76 -3.50 -29.56 -0.32
C LYS A 76 -3.24 -28.69 -1.55
N GLY A 77 -4.28 -28.22 -2.20
CA GLY A 77 -4.16 -27.28 -3.31
C GLY A 77 -5.41 -26.43 -3.49
N CYS A 78 -5.28 -25.25 -4.07
CA CYS A 78 -6.43 -24.41 -4.40
C CYS A 78 -6.12 -23.37 -5.47
N ILE A 79 -7.16 -22.87 -6.13
CA ILE A 79 -7.10 -21.70 -7.01
C ILE A 79 -8.06 -20.66 -6.47
N LEU A 80 -7.52 -19.52 -6.05
CA LEU A 80 -8.26 -18.39 -5.47
C LEU A 80 -8.26 -17.20 -6.45
N ASP A 81 -9.36 -16.46 -6.51
CA ASP A 81 -9.50 -15.24 -7.28
C ASP A 81 -9.87 -14.10 -6.33
N GLY A 82 -9.08 -13.02 -6.38
CA GLY A 82 -9.18 -11.92 -5.43
C GLY A 82 -8.57 -10.63 -5.96
N GLU A 83 -8.59 -9.62 -5.11
CA GLU A 83 -7.97 -8.32 -5.36
C GLU A 83 -6.83 -8.11 -4.36
N MET A 84 -5.64 -7.80 -4.85
CA MET A 84 -4.51 -7.36 -4.03
C MET A 84 -4.64 -5.84 -3.80
N VAL A 85 -4.67 -5.43 -2.54
CA VAL A 85 -4.85 -4.03 -2.10
C VAL A 85 -3.77 -3.66 -1.08
N GLY A 86 -3.50 -2.36 -0.95
CA GLY A 86 -2.68 -1.86 0.15
C GLY A 86 -3.50 -1.88 1.44
N TRP A 87 -2.87 -2.24 2.54
CA TRP A 87 -3.47 -2.22 3.87
C TRP A 87 -2.59 -1.41 4.80
N ASP A 88 -3.15 -0.37 5.40
CA ASP A 88 -2.47 0.39 6.46
C ASP A 88 -2.66 -0.34 7.79
N ALA A 89 -1.57 -0.85 8.36
CA ALA A 89 -1.54 -1.59 9.62
C ALA A 89 -1.80 -0.70 10.85
N GLU A 90 -1.50 0.59 10.79
CA GLU A 90 -1.73 1.54 11.89
C GLU A 90 -3.21 1.92 11.96
N THR A 91 -3.80 2.24 10.81
CA THR A 91 -5.21 2.67 10.76
C THR A 91 -6.20 1.54 10.52
N GLU A 92 -5.71 0.37 10.13
CA GLU A 92 -6.47 -0.84 9.78
C GLU A 92 -7.49 -0.65 8.66
N ILE A 93 -7.11 0.11 7.63
CA ILE A 93 -7.96 0.40 6.48
C ILE A 93 -7.32 -0.07 5.18
N PHE A 94 -8.18 -0.41 4.21
CA PHE A 94 -7.76 -0.64 2.84
C PHE A 94 -7.43 0.70 2.16
N LEU A 95 -6.27 0.76 1.52
CA LEU A 95 -5.84 1.95 0.77
C LEU A 95 -6.22 1.83 -0.70
N PRO A 96 -6.74 2.92 -1.31
CA PRO A 96 -7.00 2.95 -2.73
C PRO A 96 -5.69 3.02 -3.52
N LYS A 97 -5.69 2.46 -4.73
CA LYS A 97 -4.53 2.46 -5.64
C LYS A 97 -4.00 3.86 -6.04
N GLY A 98 -4.77 4.92 -5.82
CA GLY A 98 -4.42 6.30 -6.18
C GLY A 98 -3.29 6.92 -5.35
N ASP A 99 -2.98 6.36 -4.17
CA ASP A 99 -2.08 6.96 -3.18
C ASP A 99 -0.59 6.62 -3.38
N HIS A 100 -0.14 6.45 -4.63
CA HIS A 100 1.24 6.09 -5.02
C HIS A 100 1.73 4.70 -4.57
N VAL A 101 0.83 3.85 -4.09
CA VAL A 101 1.17 2.48 -3.68
C VAL A 101 0.95 1.49 -4.83
N ASP A 102 2.02 1.07 -5.52
CA ASP A 102 1.94 -0.09 -6.42
C ASP A 102 2.06 -1.38 -5.58
N VAL A 103 0.90 -2.00 -5.33
CA VAL A 103 0.79 -3.25 -4.56
C VAL A 103 1.66 -4.39 -5.09
N LYS A 104 2.13 -4.34 -6.34
CA LYS A 104 3.04 -5.34 -6.92
C LYS A 104 4.49 -5.14 -6.49
N THR A 105 4.86 -3.95 -6.02
CA THR A 105 6.21 -3.58 -5.60
C THR A 105 6.32 -3.24 -4.13
N ILE A 106 5.21 -3.16 -3.38
CA ILE A 106 5.23 -3.15 -1.90
C ILE A 106 6.07 -4.36 -1.45
N GLY A 107 7.23 -4.10 -0.82
CA GLY A 107 8.20 -5.13 -0.42
C GLY A 107 9.39 -5.34 -1.36
N ARG A 108 9.57 -4.51 -2.40
CA ARG A 108 10.84 -4.43 -3.18
C ARG A 108 11.61 -3.13 -2.96
N ASP A 109 10.90 -2.05 -2.70
CA ASP A 109 11.50 -0.80 -2.23
C ASP A 109 11.32 -0.77 -0.72
N GLU A 110 12.42 -0.91 0.03
CA GLU A 110 12.55 -0.73 1.48
C GLU A 110 12.29 0.74 1.92
N ASP A 111 11.75 1.56 1.02
CA ASP A 111 11.80 3.02 1.00
C ASP A 111 10.49 3.70 1.43
N SER A 112 9.45 2.93 1.80
CA SER A 112 8.14 3.53 2.08
C SER A 112 7.83 3.88 3.52
N GLY A 113 8.61 3.51 4.54
CA GLY A 113 8.54 4.03 5.94
C GLY A 113 7.14 4.19 6.57
N ILE A 114 6.13 3.52 6.01
CA ILE A 114 4.72 3.65 6.35
C ILE A 114 4.26 2.20 6.52
N GLY A 115 3.51 1.90 7.59
CA GLY A 115 2.96 0.58 7.91
C GLY A 115 1.98 0.02 6.88
N ILE A 116 2.23 0.18 5.58
CA ILE A 116 1.41 -0.29 4.47
C ILE A 116 1.95 -1.63 3.99
N GLN A 117 1.10 -2.64 4.05
CA GLN A 117 1.41 -4.01 3.64
C GLN A 117 0.48 -4.50 2.53
N GLN A 118 0.87 -5.60 1.87
CA GLN A 118 0.05 -6.27 0.88
C GLN A 118 -1.07 -7.06 1.55
N CYS A 119 -2.31 -6.83 1.11
CA CYS A 119 -3.47 -7.55 1.58
C CYS A 119 -4.27 -8.13 0.41
N PHE A 120 -4.53 -9.44 0.44
CA PHE A 120 -5.30 -10.14 -0.58
C PHE A 120 -6.74 -10.37 -0.13
N VAL A 121 -7.68 -9.65 -0.75
CA VAL A 121 -9.12 -9.82 -0.50
C VAL A 121 -9.68 -10.83 -1.50
N VAL A 122 -9.95 -12.04 -1.01
CA VAL A 122 -10.40 -13.18 -1.81
C VAL A 122 -11.92 -13.15 -1.96
N PHE A 123 -12.40 -13.19 -3.20
CA PHE A 123 -13.84 -13.14 -3.50
C PHE A 123 -14.39 -14.39 -4.20
N ASP A 124 -13.54 -15.28 -4.72
CA ASP A 124 -13.98 -16.54 -5.34
C ASP A 124 -12.93 -17.66 -5.21
N VAL A 125 -13.39 -18.90 -5.40
CA VAL A 125 -12.55 -20.12 -5.44
C VAL A 125 -12.92 -20.95 -6.66
N LEU A 126 -11.91 -21.35 -7.43
CA LEU A 126 -12.10 -22.10 -8.68
C LEU A 126 -11.76 -23.58 -8.54
N MET A 127 -10.91 -23.92 -7.57
CA MET A 127 -10.47 -25.28 -7.32
C MET A 127 -10.08 -25.43 -5.86
N VAL A 128 -10.42 -26.56 -5.25
CA VAL A 128 -9.90 -26.99 -3.94
C VAL A 128 -9.55 -28.46 -4.06
N ASN A 129 -8.30 -28.80 -3.73
CA ASN A 129 -7.66 -30.06 -4.05
C ASN A 129 -7.89 -30.39 -5.54
N ASP A 130 -8.41 -31.57 -5.85
CA ASP A 130 -8.68 -31.99 -7.23
C ASP A 130 -10.11 -31.67 -7.70
N THR A 131 -10.88 -30.93 -6.89
CA THR A 131 -12.29 -30.61 -7.21
C THR A 131 -12.38 -29.25 -7.90
N ASN A 132 -12.91 -29.26 -9.12
CA ASN A 132 -13.20 -28.05 -9.89
C ASN A 132 -14.53 -27.42 -9.44
N PHE A 133 -14.46 -26.17 -8.98
CA PHE A 133 -15.60 -25.38 -8.55
C PHE A 133 -16.08 -24.36 -9.60
N ALA A 134 -15.33 -24.09 -10.67
CA ALA A 134 -15.66 -23.06 -11.65
C ALA A 134 -17.05 -23.26 -12.30
N ASN A 135 -17.46 -24.52 -12.50
CA ASN A 135 -18.76 -24.89 -13.07
C ASN A 135 -19.91 -24.93 -12.04
N ARG A 136 -19.61 -24.71 -10.75
CA ARG A 136 -20.61 -24.67 -9.67
C ARG A 136 -21.20 -23.27 -9.51
N PRO A 137 -22.43 -23.15 -9.00
CA PRO A 137 -23.03 -21.87 -8.61
C PRO A 137 -22.16 -21.07 -7.63
N LEU A 138 -22.21 -19.74 -7.71
CA LEU A 138 -21.47 -18.85 -6.81
C LEU A 138 -21.80 -19.10 -5.33
N SER A 139 -23.03 -19.47 -5.00
CA SER A 139 -23.42 -19.85 -3.63
C SER A 139 -22.58 -21.03 -3.10
N GLU A 140 -22.38 -22.08 -3.90
CA GLU A 140 -21.55 -23.23 -3.52
C GLU A 140 -20.07 -22.84 -3.40
N ARG A 141 -19.57 -22.03 -4.36
CA ARG A 141 -18.17 -21.55 -4.31
C ARG A 141 -17.92 -20.67 -3.09
N ALA A 142 -18.88 -19.82 -2.74
CA ALA A 142 -18.86 -18.96 -1.56
C ALA A 142 -18.76 -19.75 -0.25
N GLU A 143 -19.56 -20.80 -0.11
CA GLU A 143 -19.53 -21.69 1.06
C GLU A 143 -18.24 -22.49 1.14
N GLN A 144 -17.71 -22.93 -0.01
CA GLN A 144 -16.45 -23.64 -0.05
C GLN A 144 -15.28 -22.72 0.32
N LEU A 145 -15.26 -21.48 -0.18
CA LEU A 145 -14.20 -20.51 0.07
C LEU A 145 -13.97 -20.28 1.57
N LYS A 146 -15.03 -20.22 2.37
CA LYS A 146 -14.96 -20.08 3.84
C LYS A 146 -14.20 -21.21 4.54
N LYS A 147 -14.03 -22.36 3.88
CA LYS A 147 -13.35 -23.54 4.43
C LYS A 147 -11.89 -23.66 3.97
N VAL A 148 -11.44 -22.76 3.08
CA VAL A 148 -10.12 -22.86 2.45
C VAL A 148 -9.00 -22.34 3.35
N PHE A 149 -9.23 -21.19 3.98
CA PHE A 149 -8.26 -20.53 4.84
C PHE A 149 -8.97 -19.76 5.96
N GLU A 150 -8.28 -19.53 7.07
CA GLU A 150 -8.71 -18.61 8.12
C GLU A 150 -8.17 -17.21 7.80
N PRO A 151 -9.01 -16.16 7.76
CA PRO A 151 -8.55 -14.81 7.46
C PRO A 151 -7.45 -14.34 8.41
N VAL A 152 -6.39 -13.77 7.85
CA VAL A 152 -5.31 -13.13 8.61
C VAL A 152 -5.42 -11.63 8.39
N LYS A 153 -5.73 -10.90 9.46
CA LYS A 153 -5.91 -9.46 9.43
C LYS A 153 -4.69 -8.78 8.80
N GLY A 154 -4.94 -7.83 7.92
CA GLY A 154 -3.93 -7.14 7.11
C GLY A 154 -3.27 -7.95 5.98
N TYR A 155 -3.46 -9.26 5.85
CA TYR A 155 -2.77 -10.07 4.84
C TYR A 155 -3.70 -10.83 3.90
N ILE A 156 -4.68 -11.57 4.43
CA ILE A 156 -5.63 -12.31 3.58
C ILE A 156 -7.03 -12.28 4.19
N HIS A 157 -7.97 -11.74 3.43
CA HIS A 157 -9.36 -11.55 3.88
C HIS A 157 -10.32 -12.25 2.95
N LEU A 158 -11.47 -12.63 3.50
CA LEU A 158 -12.64 -12.95 2.70
C LEU A 158 -13.39 -11.66 2.38
N VAL A 159 -13.85 -11.52 1.13
CA VAL A 159 -14.77 -10.44 0.78
C VAL A 159 -16.03 -10.53 1.66
N HIS A 160 -16.44 -9.41 2.24
CA HIS A 160 -17.73 -9.34 2.91
C HIS A 160 -18.85 -9.46 1.87
N ARG A 161 -19.77 -10.40 2.10
CA ARG A 161 -20.85 -10.73 1.17
C ARG A 161 -22.19 -10.62 1.88
N ARG A 162 -22.99 -9.65 1.45
CA ARG A 162 -24.36 -9.43 1.96
C ARG A 162 -25.38 -9.92 0.94
N GLY A 163 -26.39 -10.67 1.38
CA GLY A 163 -27.54 -11.01 0.54
C GLY A 163 -28.51 -9.84 0.43
N ALA A 164 -29.10 -9.65 -0.74
CA ALA A 164 -30.10 -8.62 -1.00
C ALA A 164 -31.12 -9.10 -2.05
N THR A 165 -32.29 -8.50 -2.03
CA THR A 165 -33.39 -8.80 -2.97
C THR A 165 -34.04 -7.55 -3.55
N THR A 166 -33.75 -6.36 -3.02
CA THR A 166 -34.41 -5.12 -3.46
C THR A 166 -33.45 -4.05 -3.98
N LYS A 167 -34.01 -3.08 -4.71
CA LYS A 167 -33.26 -1.94 -5.23
C LYS A 167 -32.77 -1.03 -4.09
N GLU A 168 -33.57 -0.88 -3.05
CA GLU A 168 -33.29 -0.02 -1.89
C GLU A 168 -32.05 -0.51 -1.14
N GLU A 169 -31.89 -1.83 -0.99
CA GLU A 169 -30.68 -2.41 -0.38
C GLU A 169 -29.41 -2.12 -1.20
N VAL A 170 -29.52 -2.08 -2.54
CA VAL A 170 -28.41 -1.67 -3.42
C VAL A 170 -28.06 -0.20 -3.22
N VAL A 171 -29.07 0.66 -3.08
CA VAL A 171 -28.89 2.09 -2.82
C VAL A 171 -28.20 2.30 -1.48
N THR A 172 -28.69 1.66 -0.42
CA THR A 172 -28.08 1.74 0.92
C THR A 172 -26.63 1.29 0.88
N ALA A 173 -26.34 0.13 0.29
CA ALA A 173 -24.97 -0.37 0.18
C ALA A 173 -24.07 0.54 -0.67
N LEU A 174 -24.61 1.21 -1.70
CA LEU A 174 -23.82 2.13 -2.53
C LEU A 174 -23.47 3.39 -1.76
N ASN A 175 -24.42 3.90 -0.97
CA ASN A 175 -24.20 5.04 -0.09
C ASN A 175 -23.18 4.70 1.01
N GLU A 176 -23.27 3.52 1.64
CA GLU A 176 -22.25 3.03 2.58
C GLU A 176 -20.86 2.97 1.93
N ALA A 177 -20.76 2.47 0.69
CA ALA A 177 -19.51 2.43 -0.06
C ALA A 177 -18.96 3.84 -0.38
N ILE A 178 -19.82 4.83 -0.64
CA ILE A 178 -19.43 6.23 -0.84
C ILE A 178 -18.88 6.83 0.46
N ASP A 179 -19.57 6.61 1.58
CA ASP A 179 -19.17 7.11 2.90
C ASP A 179 -17.81 6.53 3.33
N GLN A 180 -17.59 5.25 3.02
CA GLN A 180 -16.33 4.54 3.25
C GLN A 180 -15.27 4.80 2.16
N ARG A 181 -15.58 5.65 1.17
CA ARG A 181 -14.67 6.05 0.07
C ARG A 181 -14.20 4.89 -0.82
N GLU A 182 -14.98 3.82 -0.87
CA GLU A 182 -14.74 2.66 -1.72
C GLU A 182 -15.00 2.95 -3.20
N GLU A 183 -14.58 2.07 -4.11
CA GLU A 183 -14.75 2.30 -5.56
C GLU A 183 -16.20 2.15 -6.04
N GLY A 184 -17.05 1.50 -5.24
CA GLY A 184 -18.43 1.15 -5.55
C GLY A 184 -18.76 -0.29 -5.15
N LEU A 185 -19.68 -0.92 -5.88
CA LEU A 185 -20.22 -2.24 -5.56
C LEU A 185 -20.06 -3.24 -6.69
N LEU A 186 -19.94 -4.51 -6.30
CA LEU A 186 -20.19 -5.68 -7.12
C LEU A 186 -21.52 -6.31 -6.70
N VAL A 187 -22.41 -6.47 -7.67
CA VAL A 187 -23.65 -7.24 -7.53
C VAL A 187 -23.49 -8.56 -8.28
N LYS A 188 -23.69 -9.69 -7.60
CA LYS A 188 -23.43 -11.01 -8.16
C LYS A 188 -24.64 -11.93 -8.01
N ASN A 189 -25.02 -12.59 -9.11
CA ASN A 189 -26.05 -13.63 -9.12
C ASN A 189 -25.53 -14.90 -8.42
N PRO A 190 -26.18 -15.41 -7.34
CA PRO A 190 -25.76 -16.60 -6.59
C PRO A 190 -25.76 -17.87 -7.45
N ALA A 191 -26.62 -17.94 -8.47
CA ALA A 191 -26.70 -19.06 -9.40
C ALA A 191 -25.64 -19.01 -10.51
N SER A 192 -24.85 -17.92 -10.61
CA SER A 192 -23.88 -17.78 -11.69
C SER A 192 -22.67 -18.71 -11.54
N THR A 193 -22.32 -19.39 -12.63
CA THR A 193 -21.06 -20.13 -12.75
C THR A 193 -19.91 -19.19 -13.09
N TYR A 194 -18.68 -19.61 -12.82
CA TYR A 194 -17.51 -18.82 -13.16
C TYR A 194 -17.19 -18.96 -14.65
N CYS A 195 -17.45 -17.89 -15.42
CA CYS A 195 -17.15 -17.83 -16.85
C CYS A 195 -15.88 -16.99 -17.11
N PRO A 196 -14.72 -17.60 -17.45
CA PRO A 196 -13.51 -16.86 -17.81
C PRO A 196 -13.77 -15.88 -18.96
N ASP A 197 -13.15 -14.70 -18.89
CA ASP A 197 -13.24 -13.57 -19.85
C ASP A 197 -14.65 -13.04 -20.25
N LYS A 198 -15.73 -13.65 -19.75
CA LYS A 198 -17.10 -13.20 -20.04
C LYS A 198 -17.45 -11.96 -19.21
N ARG A 199 -17.98 -10.92 -19.88
CA ARG A 199 -18.47 -9.68 -19.25
C ARG A 199 -19.99 -9.57 -19.23
N LYS A 200 -20.65 -9.67 -20.38
CA LYS A 200 -22.12 -9.60 -20.45
C LYS A 200 -22.73 -10.96 -20.17
N GLY A 201 -23.76 -11.01 -19.33
CA GLY A 201 -24.39 -12.27 -18.93
C GLY A 201 -23.43 -13.21 -18.19
N SER A 202 -22.46 -12.67 -17.45
CA SER A 202 -21.59 -13.41 -16.53
C SER A 202 -22.22 -13.62 -15.16
N GLY A 203 -23.32 -12.92 -14.87
CA GLY A 203 -23.93 -12.85 -13.54
C GLY A 203 -23.25 -11.86 -12.60
N TRP A 204 -22.18 -11.16 -13.03
CA TRP A 204 -21.50 -10.12 -12.23
C TRP A 204 -21.73 -8.75 -12.83
N VAL A 205 -22.17 -7.82 -11.99
CA VAL A 205 -22.45 -6.44 -12.32
C VAL A 205 -21.64 -5.54 -11.40
N LYS A 206 -21.07 -4.47 -11.94
CA LYS A 206 -20.38 -3.44 -11.17
C LYS A 206 -21.15 -2.12 -11.26
N ILE A 207 -21.39 -1.53 -10.11
CA ILE A 207 -22.02 -0.24 -9.94
C ILE A 207 -20.98 0.67 -9.31
N LYS A 208 -20.90 1.91 -9.80
CA LYS A 208 -20.02 2.89 -9.22
C LYS A 208 -20.72 4.24 -9.14
N PRO A 209 -20.35 5.09 -8.18
CA PRO A 209 -20.97 6.41 -8.04
C PRO A 209 -20.89 7.25 -9.33
N GLU A 210 -19.77 7.20 -10.06
CA GLU A 210 -19.62 7.99 -11.30
C GLU A 210 -20.54 7.53 -12.45
N TYR A 211 -21.24 6.41 -12.31
CA TYR A 211 -22.24 5.98 -13.29
C TYR A 211 -23.60 6.61 -13.08
N VAL A 212 -23.82 7.28 -11.95
CA VAL A 212 -25.08 7.91 -11.58
C VAL A 212 -24.94 9.42 -11.76
N ASP A 213 -25.81 9.99 -12.60
CA ASP A 213 -25.69 11.39 -13.05
C ASP A 213 -25.91 12.40 -11.92
N SER A 214 -26.67 12.03 -10.89
CA SER A 214 -26.90 12.86 -9.70
C SER A 214 -25.75 12.87 -8.70
N LEU A 215 -24.84 11.88 -8.76
CA LEU A 215 -23.82 11.63 -7.72
C LEU A 215 -22.43 12.15 -8.05
N SER A 216 -22.15 12.45 -9.32
CA SER A 216 -20.81 12.80 -9.77
C SER A 216 -20.73 14.25 -10.19
N ASP A 217 -19.78 14.99 -9.62
CA ASP A 217 -19.47 16.33 -10.09
C ASP A 217 -18.95 16.27 -11.54
N GLN A 218 -19.48 17.16 -12.36
CA GLN A 218 -19.12 17.30 -13.76
C GLN A 218 -18.17 18.46 -13.94
N LEU A 219 -17.01 18.22 -14.56
CA LEU A 219 -15.97 19.23 -14.73
C LEU A 219 -16.02 19.80 -16.15
N ASP A 220 -16.41 21.06 -16.27
CA ASP A 220 -16.39 21.78 -17.55
C ASP A 220 -14.99 22.38 -17.78
N VAL A 221 -14.16 21.69 -18.58
CA VAL A 221 -12.76 22.07 -18.82
C VAL A 221 -12.52 22.41 -20.29
N LEU A 222 -11.51 23.23 -20.56
CA LEU A 222 -11.21 23.68 -21.92
C LEU A 222 -10.20 22.76 -22.61
N ILE A 223 -10.42 22.40 -23.87
CA ILE A 223 -9.39 21.77 -24.69
C ILE A 223 -8.27 22.80 -24.96
N ILE A 224 -7.03 22.49 -24.64
CA ILE A 224 -5.88 23.39 -24.88
C ILE A 224 -4.84 22.76 -25.81
N GLY A 225 -4.90 21.44 -26.01
CA GLY A 225 -4.01 20.72 -26.91
C GLY A 225 -4.58 19.39 -27.40
N GLY A 226 -3.89 18.78 -28.35
CA GLY A 226 -4.29 17.54 -29.00
C GLY A 226 -3.12 16.59 -29.25
N TYR A 227 -3.42 15.29 -29.23
CA TYR A 227 -2.50 14.22 -29.60
C TYR A 227 -3.06 13.41 -30.76
N PHE A 228 -2.24 13.12 -31.75
CA PHE A 228 -2.62 12.26 -32.86
C PHE A 228 -2.87 10.83 -32.39
N GLY A 229 -3.94 10.22 -32.89
CA GLY A 229 -4.25 8.83 -32.59
C GLY A 229 -3.35 7.85 -33.31
N GLU A 230 -3.32 6.64 -32.78
CA GLU A 230 -2.68 5.49 -33.40
C GLU A 230 -3.74 4.49 -33.91
N GLY A 231 -3.33 3.59 -34.81
CA GLY A 231 -4.19 2.52 -35.34
C GLY A 231 -5.47 3.05 -36.01
N ARG A 232 -6.64 2.62 -35.52
CA ARG A 232 -7.97 3.01 -36.09
C ARG A 232 -8.26 4.52 -36.02
N ARG A 233 -7.50 5.28 -35.22
CA ARG A 233 -7.61 6.74 -35.08
C ARG A 233 -6.37 7.46 -35.64
N ALA A 234 -5.57 6.80 -36.48
CA ALA A 234 -4.43 7.41 -37.14
C ALA A 234 -4.85 8.59 -38.02
N GLY A 235 -4.05 9.66 -38.00
CA GLY A 235 -4.27 10.87 -38.82
C GLY A 235 -5.32 11.85 -38.28
N MET A 236 -5.91 11.59 -37.11
CA MET A 236 -6.80 12.53 -36.42
C MET A 236 -6.34 12.75 -34.97
N VAL A 237 -6.61 13.94 -34.44
CA VAL A 237 -6.45 14.21 -33.00
C VAL A 237 -7.49 13.37 -32.26
N SER A 238 -7.02 12.47 -31.39
CA SER A 238 -7.86 11.46 -30.75
C SER A 238 -7.85 11.51 -29.23
N HIS A 239 -6.88 12.23 -28.67
CA HIS A 239 -6.79 12.56 -27.25
C HIS A 239 -6.57 14.06 -27.13
N PHE A 240 -7.12 14.65 -26.08
CA PHE A 240 -7.07 16.08 -25.84
C PHE A 240 -6.37 16.37 -24.52
N LEU A 241 -5.49 17.36 -24.52
CA LEU A 241 -5.00 18.00 -23.31
C LEU A 241 -6.03 19.05 -22.92
N CYS A 242 -6.50 18.99 -21.68
CA CYS A 242 -7.48 19.91 -21.12
C CYS A 242 -6.85 20.78 -20.03
N GLY A 243 -7.36 22.01 -19.89
CA GLY A 243 -6.92 22.97 -18.90
C GLY A 243 -8.06 23.67 -18.18
N VAL A 244 -7.72 24.29 -17.06
CA VAL A 244 -8.58 25.13 -16.22
C VAL A 244 -8.15 26.59 -16.31
N ALA A 245 -9.09 27.51 -16.17
CA ALA A 245 -8.84 28.94 -16.27
C ALA A 245 -8.22 29.50 -14.97
N VAL A 246 -7.22 30.36 -15.10
CA VAL A 246 -6.79 31.20 -13.98
C VAL A 246 -7.76 32.38 -13.87
N PRO A 247 -8.36 32.64 -12.69
CA PRO A 247 -9.22 33.80 -12.50
C PRO A 247 -8.53 35.11 -12.92
N PRO A 248 -9.22 35.99 -13.64
CA PRO A 248 -8.66 37.28 -14.02
C PRO A 248 -8.49 38.18 -12.79
N GLY A 249 -7.51 39.09 -12.83
CA GLY A 249 -7.23 40.02 -11.73
C GLY A 249 -8.32 41.07 -11.49
N MET A 250 -9.20 41.31 -12.48
CA MET A 250 -10.34 42.23 -12.36
C MET A 250 -11.66 41.51 -12.62
N PRO A 251 -12.73 41.78 -11.83
CA PRO A 251 -14.05 41.25 -12.09
C PRO A 251 -14.60 41.69 -13.45
N GLY A 252 -14.98 40.73 -14.30
CA GLY A 252 -15.55 40.98 -15.62
C GLY A 252 -14.59 40.79 -16.80
N ASP A 253 -13.29 40.66 -16.53
CA ASP A 253 -12.31 40.30 -17.56
C ASP A 253 -12.44 38.82 -17.97
N LYS A 254 -11.95 38.51 -19.17
CA LYS A 254 -11.88 37.13 -19.66
C LYS A 254 -10.58 36.49 -19.20
N PRO A 255 -10.58 35.18 -18.85
CA PRO A 255 -9.36 34.47 -18.50
C PRO A 255 -8.39 34.46 -19.68
N SER A 256 -7.15 34.88 -19.40
CA SER A 256 -6.06 34.94 -20.37
C SER A 256 -5.11 33.74 -20.26
N ILE A 257 -5.02 33.13 -19.07
CA ILE A 257 -4.09 32.05 -18.76
C ILE A 257 -4.87 30.78 -18.40
N PHE A 258 -4.48 29.66 -18.99
CA PHE A 258 -5.05 28.34 -18.73
C PHE A 258 -3.97 27.37 -18.26
N GLN A 259 -4.17 26.75 -17.10
CA GLN A 259 -3.25 25.75 -16.55
C GLN A 259 -3.61 24.36 -17.08
N SER A 260 -2.62 23.59 -17.54
CA SER A 260 -2.85 22.19 -17.91
C SER A 260 -3.31 21.37 -16.71
N PHE A 261 -4.30 20.51 -16.92
CA PHE A 261 -4.97 19.79 -15.86
C PHE A 261 -5.09 18.28 -16.11
N CYS A 262 -5.58 17.85 -17.27
CA CYS A 262 -5.73 16.42 -17.55
C CYS A 262 -5.66 16.08 -19.04
N LYS A 263 -5.46 14.81 -19.35
CA LYS A 263 -5.54 14.24 -20.71
C LYS A 263 -6.73 13.30 -20.81
N VAL A 264 -7.54 13.46 -21.85
CA VAL A 264 -8.74 12.64 -22.07
C VAL A 264 -8.77 12.06 -23.49
N GLY A 265 -9.08 10.75 -23.59
CA GLY A 265 -9.06 9.97 -24.85
C GLY A 265 -10.32 9.16 -25.13
N SER A 266 -11.34 9.31 -24.28
CA SER A 266 -12.52 8.45 -24.27
C SER A 266 -13.78 9.21 -23.87
N GLY A 267 -14.95 8.63 -24.15
CA GLY A 267 -16.26 9.18 -23.75
C GLY A 267 -17.12 9.64 -24.93
N TYR A 268 -16.50 10.09 -26.02
CA TYR A 268 -17.16 10.37 -27.30
C TYR A 268 -17.39 9.11 -28.15
N THR A 269 -18.48 9.13 -28.89
CA THR A 269 -18.71 8.27 -30.06
C THR A 269 -17.73 8.61 -31.18
N LEU A 270 -17.58 7.71 -32.17
CA LEU A 270 -16.74 7.99 -33.34
C LEU A 270 -17.25 9.19 -34.16
N THR A 271 -18.57 9.41 -34.18
CA THR A 271 -19.19 10.55 -34.89
C THR A 271 -18.86 11.86 -34.17
N GLU A 272 -19.09 11.94 -32.86
CA GLU A 272 -18.75 13.13 -32.06
C GLU A 272 -17.26 13.49 -32.15
N LEU A 273 -16.38 12.48 -32.12
CA LEU A 273 -14.95 12.72 -32.29
C LEU A 273 -14.60 13.29 -33.66
N ARG A 274 -15.26 12.83 -34.73
CA ARG A 274 -15.07 13.36 -36.08
C ARG A 274 -15.58 14.79 -36.20
N ASP A 275 -16.76 15.07 -35.66
CA ASP A 275 -17.37 16.41 -35.70
C ASP A 275 -16.52 17.42 -34.92
N LEU A 276 -16.07 17.04 -33.71
CA LEU A 276 -15.14 17.83 -32.92
C LEU A 276 -13.81 18.02 -33.66
N GLY A 277 -13.29 16.95 -34.27
CA GLY A 277 -12.08 17.01 -35.09
C GLY A 277 -12.20 18.01 -36.25
N LEU A 278 -13.31 18.00 -36.99
CA LEU A 278 -13.57 18.94 -38.08
C LEU A 278 -13.66 20.39 -37.59
N LYS A 279 -14.31 20.62 -36.45
CA LYS A 279 -14.43 21.95 -35.82
C LYS A 279 -13.07 22.51 -35.40
N LEU A 280 -12.21 21.70 -34.79
CA LEU A 280 -10.93 22.17 -34.24
C LEU A 280 -9.80 22.17 -35.27
N LYS A 281 -9.91 21.38 -36.35
CA LYS A 281 -8.86 21.20 -37.37
C LYS A 281 -8.27 22.51 -37.92
N PRO A 282 -9.06 23.55 -38.27
CA PRO A 282 -8.54 24.80 -38.83
C PRO A 282 -7.75 25.65 -37.83
N HIS A 283 -7.83 25.34 -36.54
CA HIS A 283 -7.30 26.18 -35.47
C HIS A 283 -6.10 25.56 -34.75
N TRP A 284 -5.75 24.31 -35.05
CA TRP A 284 -4.56 23.66 -34.51
C TRP A 284 -3.29 24.35 -34.98
N GLN A 285 -2.39 24.59 -34.03
CA GLN A 285 -1.05 25.09 -34.27
C GLN A 285 -0.03 24.07 -33.76
N LYS A 286 1.09 23.93 -34.47
CA LYS A 286 2.17 23.06 -34.03
C LYS A 286 2.68 23.52 -32.66
N PHE A 287 2.77 22.59 -31.71
CA PHE A 287 3.30 22.91 -30.39
C PHE A 287 4.84 22.91 -30.42
N ASP A 288 5.46 24.02 -30.02
CA ASP A 288 6.91 24.13 -29.86
C ASP A 288 7.26 24.05 -28.37
N GLY A 289 7.81 22.92 -27.95
CA GLY A 289 8.16 22.67 -26.55
C GLY A 289 9.24 23.60 -25.97
N LYS A 290 9.89 24.45 -26.79
CA LYS A 290 10.84 25.50 -26.35
C LYS A 290 10.16 26.87 -26.16
N ARG A 291 8.99 27.09 -26.77
CA ARG A 291 8.24 28.35 -26.75
C ARG A 291 6.77 28.05 -26.46
N VAL A 292 6.46 27.91 -25.17
CA VAL A 292 5.09 27.71 -24.71
C VAL A 292 4.31 29.01 -24.93
N PRO A 293 3.11 28.97 -25.53
CA PRO A 293 2.27 30.16 -25.70
C PRO A 293 1.92 30.81 -24.36
N ASP A 294 1.94 32.15 -24.28
CA ASP A 294 1.70 32.91 -23.03
C ASP A 294 0.35 32.61 -22.37
N CYS A 295 -0.66 32.21 -23.17
CA CYS A 295 -1.99 31.85 -22.66
C CYS A 295 -2.05 30.45 -22.02
N LEU A 296 -0.97 29.66 -22.07
CA LEU A 296 -0.90 28.30 -21.54
C LEU A 296 0.18 28.19 -20.49
N ALA A 297 -0.18 27.70 -19.30
CA ALA A 297 0.75 27.37 -18.25
C ALA A 297 0.93 25.84 -18.16
N LEU A 298 2.14 25.38 -18.45
CA LEU A 298 2.56 23.98 -18.36
C LEU A 298 3.63 23.83 -17.25
N PRO A 299 3.81 22.65 -16.65
CA PRO A 299 4.90 22.43 -15.72
C PRO A 299 6.27 22.56 -16.40
N ALA A 300 7.25 23.10 -15.68
CA ALA A 300 8.62 23.18 -16.15
C ALA A 300 9.17 21.76 -16.38
N GLY A 301 9.79 21.53 -17.54
CA GLY A 301 10.32 20.20 -17.88
C GLY A 301 9.27 19.11 -18.13
N SER A 302 7.98 19.45 -18.26
CA SER A 302 6.92 18.45 -18.42
C SER A 302 7.16 17.52 -19.61
N ARG A 303 7.00 16.22 -19.37
CA ARG A 303 7.00 15.18 -20.42
C ARG A 303 5.66 15.11 -21.18
N GLU A 304 4.58 15.62 -20.59
CA GLU A 304 3.24 15.59 -21.20
C GLU A 304 3.02 16.85 -22.05
N LYS A 305 3.60 16.85 -23.26
CA LYS A 305 3.49 17.92 -24.25
C LYS A 305 2.56 17.49 -25.37
N PRO A 306 1.56 18.30 -25.77
CA PRO A 306 0.68 17.96 -26.88
C PRO A 306 1.42 18.06 -28.21
N ASP A 307 0.94 17.34 -29.24
CA ASP A 307 1.47 17.45 -30.60
C ASP A 307 1.10 18.81 -31.23
N VAL A 308 -0.12 19.25 -30.91
CA VAL A 308 -0.71 20.51 -31.39
C VAL A 308 -1.41 21.22 -30.24
N TRP A 309 -1.44 22.55 -30.30
CA TRP A 309 -2.18 23.38 -29.35
C TRP A 309 -3.19 24.26 -30.07
N ILE A 310 -4.16 24.79 -29.32
CA ILE A 310 -5.22 25.63 -29.87
C ILE A 310 -5.39 26.89 -29.00
N PRO A 311 -5.50 28.09 -29.60
CA PRO A 311 -5.84 29.29 -28.85
C PRO A 311 -7.18 29.12 -28.10
N PRO A 312 -7.27 29.49 -26.81
CA PRO A 312 -8.48 29.30 -26.00
C PRO A 312 -9.75 29.82 -26.67
N SER A 313 -9.69 31.00 -27.29
CA SER A 313 -10.82 31.63 -28.00
C SER A 313 -11.32 30.87 -29.24
N LYS A 314 -10.56 29.88 -29.72
CA LYS A 314 -10.93 29.02 -30.87
C LYS A 314 -11.20 27.58 -30.45
N SER A 315 -11.14 27.31 -29.14
CA SER A 315 -11.32 25.98 -28.59
C SER A 315 -12.77 25.71 -28.18
N CYS A 316 -12.99 24.57 -27.54
CA CYS A 316 -14.28 24.13 -27.05
C CYS A 316 -14.15 23.60 -25.63
N ILE A 317 -15.17 23.86 -24.80
CA ILE A 317 -15.30 23.23 -23.50
C ILE A 317 -15.84 21.82 -23.68
N VAL A 318 -15.28 20.90 -22.90
CA VAL A 318 -15.77 19.53 -22.75
C VAL A 318 -16.14 19.31 -21.30
N GLN A 319 -17.29 18.68 -21.10
CA GLN A 319 -17.75 18.22 -19.81
C GLN A 319 -17.12 16.86 -19.54
N ILE A 320 -16.28 16.78 -18.52
CA ILE A 320 -15.58 15.57 -18.11
C ILE A 320 -16.20 15.00 -16.86
N ARG A 321 -16.39 13.68 -16.87
CA ARG A 321 -16.66 12.88 -15.68
C ARG A 321 -15.43 12.07 -15.32
N ALA A 322 -15.11 12.01 -14.03
CA ALA A 322 -13.97 11.27 -13.50
C ALA A 322 -14.32 10.68 -12.13
N ALA A 323 -13.54 9.70 -11.69
CA ALA A 323 -13.76 9.08 -10.38
C ALA A 323 -13.22 9.96 -9.24
N GLU A 324 -12.03 10.53 -9.45
CA GLU A 324 -11.33 11.32 -8.44
C GLU A 324 -10.28 12.25 -9.04
N ILE A 325 -9.88 13.25 -8.26
CA ILE A 325 -8.74 14.13 -8.45
C ILE A 325 -7.57 13.58 -7.63
N VAL A 326 -6.47 13.25 -8.30
CA VAL A 326 -5.24 12.72 -7.68
C VAL A 326 -4.08 13.70 -7.85
N THR A 327 -3.10 13.67 -6.95
CA THR A 327 -1.88 14.48 -7.06
C THR A 327 -1.05 14.06 -8.27
N SER A 328 -0.51 15.04 -9.00
CA SER A 328 0.30 14.77 -10.19
C SER A 328 1.17 15.97 -10.57
N GLU A 329 2.46 15.72 -10.74
CA GLU A 329 3.43 16.72 -11.23
C GLU A 329 3.42 16.86 -12.76
N ARG A 330 2.68 16.01 -13.47
CA ARG A 330 2.61 16.03 -14.95
C ARG A 330 1.89 17.26 -15.49
N TYR A 331 1.04 17.88 -14.67
CA TYR A 331 0.14 18.96 -15.03
C TYR A 331 0.36 20.18 -14.14
N ARG A 332 0.12 21.38 -14.67
CA ARG A 332 0.47 22.63 -13.98
C ARG A 332 -0.34 22.83 -12.70
N THR A 333 -1.56 22.31 -12.67
CA THR A 333 -2.46 22.32 -11.50
C THR A 333 -1.92 21.53 -10.31
N GLY A 334 -0.86 20.72 -10.45
CA GLY A 334 -0.35 19.83 -9.39
C GLY A 334 -1.27 18.63 -9.08
N CYS A 335 -2.34 18.45 -9.87
CA CYS A 335 -3.28 17.36 -9.77
C CYS A 335 -3.86 17.01 -11.16
N THR A 336 -4.46 15.83 -11.29
CA THR A 336 -5.14 15.36 -12.51
C THR A 336 -6.36 14.52 -12.15
N LEU A 337 -7.16 14.19 -13.16
CA LEU A 337 -8.29 13.28 -13.03
C LEU A 337 -7.89 11.82 -13.21
N ARG A 338 -8.46 10.94 -12.38
CA ARG A 338 -8.41 9.49 -12.57
C ARG A 338 -9.65 9.00 -13.32
N PHE A 339 -9.40 8.18 -14.34
CA PHE A 339 -10.41 7.66 -15.28
C PHE A 339 -11.29 8.74 -15.96
N PRO A 340 -10.71 9.84 -16.48
CA PRO A 340 -11.49 10.89 -17.12
C PRO A 340 -12.17 10.39 -18.41
N ARG A 341 -13.42 10.81 -18.61
CA ARG A 341 -14.21 10.57 -19.82
C ARG A 341 -14.96 11.83 -20.20
N VAL A 342 -14.96 12.15 -21.50
CA VAL A 342 -15.83 13.20 -22.03
C VAL A 342 -17.26 12.69 -21.99
N GLU A 343 -18.12 13.38 -21.25
CA GLU A 343 -19.55 13.11 -21.24
C GLU A 343 -20.24 13.85 -22.38
N LYS A 344 -19.87 15.12 -22.57
CA LYS A 344 -20.48 15.98 -23.58
C LYS A 344 -19.53 17.07 -24.06
N VAL A 345 -19.65 17.45 -25.33
CA VAL A 345 -19.03 18.66 -25.87
C VAL A 345 -19.97 19.85 -25.62
N ARG A 346 -19.52 20.83 -24.84
CA ARG A 346 -20.34 21.97 -24.37
C ARG A 346 -20.31 23.11 -25.38
N ALA A 347 -20.98 22.92 -26.51
CA ALA A 347 -21.15 23.97 -27.53
C ALA A 347 -22.01 25.15 -27.04
N ASP A 348 -22.71 25.00 -25.92
CA ASP A 348 -23.50 26.03 -25.24
C ASP A 348 -22.67 26.98 -24.37
N LYS A 349 -21.38 26.68 -24.16
CA LYS A 349 -20.48 27.46 -23.33
C LYS A 349 -19.34 28.07 -24.13
N GLU A 350 -18.95 29.28 -23.77
CA GLU A 350 -17.79 29.95 -24.33
C GLU A 350 -16.52 29.58 -23.55
N TYR A 351 -15.34 29.80 -24.14
CA TYR A 351 -14.07 29.40 -23.51
C TYR A 351 -13.82 30.04 -22.13
N PHE A 352 -14.42 31.19 -21.86
CA PHE A 352 -14.33 31.89 -20.58
C PHE A 352 -15.31 31.38 -19.51
N ASP A 353 -16.22 30.48 -19.87
CA ASP A 353 -17.08 29.73 -18.92
C ASP A 353 -16.42 28.42 -18.42
N CYS A 354 -15.11 28.29 -18.68
CA CYS A 354 -14.29 27.18 -18.22
C CYS A 354 -14.18 27.20 -16.69
N MET A 355 -14.15 26.01 -16.09
CA MET A 355 -13.82 25.85 -14.68
C MET A 355 -12.53 26.57 -14.33
N THR A 356 -12.53 27.23 -13.18
CA THR A 356 -11.40 28.01 -12.65
C THR A 356 -10.51 27.18 -11.73
N THR A 357 -9.28 27.64 -11.48
CA THR A 357 -8.38 27.04 -10.49
C THR A 357 -8.99 27.02 -9.09
N ASP A 358 -9.75 28.06 -8.73
CA ASP A 358 -10.36 28.19 -7.41
C ASP A 358 -11.49 27.16 -7.22
N GLU A 359 -12.31 26.96 -8.25
CA GLU A 359 -13.34 25.90 -8.26
C GLU A 359 -12.72 24.51 -8.19
N LEU A 360 -11.60 24.29 -8.90
CA LEU A 360 -10.86 23.03 -8.84
C LEU A 360 -10.30 22.76 -7.43
N GLU A 361 -9.77 23.78 -6.76
CA GLU A 361 -9.25 23.67 -5.39
C GLU A 361 -10.37 23.39 -4.38
N GLN A 362 -11.53 24.03 -4.55
CA GLN A 362 -12.73 23.72 -3.75
C GLN A 362 -13.17 22.27 -3.93
N LEU A 363 -13.25 21.78 -5.17
CA LEU A 363 -13.60 20.37 -5.46
C LEU A 363 -12.60 19.39 -4.84
N LYS A 364 -11.30 19.71 -4.90
CA LYS A 364 -10.25 18.89 -4.28
C LYS A 364 -10.43 18.79 -2.76
N ASN A 365 -10.83 19.89 -2.10
CA ASN A 365 -10.94 19.97 -0.65
C ASN A 365 -12.23 19.35 -0.07
N MET A 366 -13.34 19.34 -0.82
CA MET A 366 -14.64 18.88 -0.29
C MET A 366 -14.71 17.38 0.03
N ALA A 367 -13.96 16.53 -0.67
CA ALA A 367 -14.03 15.07 -0.49
C ALA A 367 -12.67 14.38 -0.59
N SER A 368 -11.59 15.07 -0.18
CA SER A 368 -10.20 14.60 -0.30
C SER A 368 -9.86 14.09 -1.71
N GLY A 369 -10.44 14.70 -2.75
CA GLY A 369 -10.24 14.32 -4.15
C GLY A 369 -11.33 13.44 -4.80
N ARG A 370 -12.21 12.73 -4.07
CA ARG A 370 -13.31 11.96 -4.72
C ARG A 370 -14.37 12.90 -5.30
N LEU A 371 -14.88 12.59 -6.50
CA LEU A 371 -15.88 13.43 -7.18
C LEU A 371 -17.34 12.99 -6.94
N ALA A 372 -17.53 11.96 -6.12
CA ALA A 372 -18.83 11.53 -5.63
C ALA A 372 -18.87 11.61 -4.11
N HIS A 373 -19.66 12.55 -3.59
CA HIS A 373 -19.68 12.91 -2.17
C HIS A 373 -21.10 13.09 -1.61
N SER A 374 -22.14 12.94 -2.45
CA SER A 374 -23.54 13.01 -2.04
C SER A 374 -24.16 11.62 -2.02
N HIS A 375 -25.16 11.43 -1.15
CA HIS A 375 -25.99 10.22 -1.16
C HIS A 375 -26.89 10.18 -2.38
N TYR A 376 -27.17 8.96 -2.84
CA TYR A 376 -28.22 8.72 -3.82
C TYR A 376 -29.57 8.78 -3.14
N ASP A 377 -30.49 9.55 -3.71
CA ASP A 377 -31.88 9.67 -3.28
C ASP A 377 -32.79 9.35 -4.47
N ASP A 378 -33.57 8.28 -4.34
CA ASP A 378 -34.41 7.73 -5.41
C ASP A 378 -35.63 8.63 -5.70
N GLU A 379 -36.06 9.47 -4.73
CA GLU A 379 -37.19 10.39 -4.90
C GLU A 379 -36.86 11.62 -5.75
N ALA A 380 -35.58 12.01 -5.85
CA ALA A 380 -35.15 13.18 -6.61
C ALA A 380 -34.98 12.93 -8.12
N ASP A 381 -34.81 11.67 -8.54
CA ASP A 381 -34.55 11.27 -9.94
C ASP A 381 -35.82 10.71 -10.64
N GLY A 382 -36.90 10.50 -9.87
CA GLY A 382 -38.20 10.02 -10.33
C GLY A 382 -38.99 11.05 -11.16
N GLY A 383 -38.61 11.23 -12.43
CA GLY A 383 -39.53 11.69 -13.47
C GLY A 383 -39.70 13.20 -13.63
N VAL A 384 -38.64 13.90 -14.07
CA VAL A 384 -38.79 15.16 -14.81
C VAL A 384 -37.87 15.11 -16.04
N ALA A 385 -38.45 15.38 -17.22
CA ALA A 385 -37.73 15.56 -18.49
C ALA A 385 -36.51 16.50 -18.35
N PRO A 386 -35.49 16.47 -19.23
CA PRO A 386 -34.24 17.22 -19.07
C PRO A 386 -34.47 18.73 -19.22
N GLY A 387 -35.01 19.33 -18.16
CA GLY A 387 -35.14 20.75 -17.97
C GLY A 387 -33.80 21.25 -17.46
N LYS A 388 -33.22 22.20 -18.20
CA LYS A 388 -32.10 23.04 -17.79
C LYS A 388 -32.10 23.19 -16.26
N LYS A 389 -31.06 22.70 -15.58
CA LYS A 389 -30.76 23.13 -14.21
C LYS A 389 -30.66 24.66 -14.26
N LYS A 390 -31.77 25.34 -13.95
CA LYS A 390 -31.78 26.77 -13.68
C LYS A 390 -30.80 26.92 -12.53
N ARG A 391 -29.71 27.66 -12.77
CA ARG A 391 -28.93 28.27 -11.69
C ARG A 391 -29.95 28.76 -10.67
N ARG A 392 -29.83 28.33 -9.41
CA ARG A 392 -30.54 28.98 -8.32
C ARG A 392 -30.30 30.47 -8.52
N ALA A 393 -31.36 31.20 -8.85
CA ALA A 393 -31.33 32.64 -8.74
C ALA A 393 -30.89 32.96 -7.32
N LEU A 394 -30.03 33.96 -7.16
CA LEU A 394 -29.60 34.54 -5.90
C LEU A 394 -30.83 34.87 -5.04
N GLY A 395 -31.31 33.87 -4.30
CA GLY A 395 -32.28 34.03 -3.24
C GLY A 395 -31.54 34.63 -2.08
N VAL A 396 -32.04 35.79 -1.65
CA VAL A 396 -31.68 36.58 -0.46
C VAL A 396 -30.69 35.88 0.45
N ARG A 397 -29.51 36.50 0.54
CA ARG A 397 -28.41 36.21 1.46
C ARG A 397 -28.97 36.02 2.88
N VAL A 398 -29.32 34.79 3.26
CA VAL A 398 -29.28 34.40 4.66
C VAL A 398 -27.80 34.28 4.94
N GLU A 399 -27.24 35.29 5.61
CA GLU A 399 -25.91 35.18 6.18
C GLU A 399 -25.90 33.95 7.09
N ARG A 400 -25.43 32.82 6.57
CA ARG A 400 -24.93 31.76 7.42
C ARG A 400 -23.78 32.39 8.20
N PRO A 401 -23.80 32.35 9.55
CA PRO A 401 -22.72 32.90 10.32
C PRO A 401 -21.42 32.27 9.80
N LYS A 402 -20.41 33.11 9.55
CA LYS A 402 -19.06 32.66 9.23
C LYS A 402 -18.57 31.81 10.39
N GLY A 403 -18.81 30.51 10.31
CA GLY A 403 -18.41 29.55 11.32
C GLY A 403 -17.09 28.90 10.90
N VAL A 404 -16.12 28.95 11.79
CA VAL A 404 -14.90 28.15 11.71
C VAL A 404 -15.32 26.66 11.60
N ALA A 405 -14.70 25.90 10.69
CA ALA A 405 -15.00 24.47 10.52
C ALA A 405 -14.74 23.71 11.84
N ALA A 406 -15.49 22.64 12.11
CA ALA A 406 -15.49 21.93 13.41
C ALA A 406 -14.07 21.61 13.91
N ASN A 407 -13.18 21.20 13.00
CA ASN A 407 -11.78 20.82 13.26
C ASN A 407 -10.89 21.97 13.74
N PHE A 408 -11.34 23.22 13.57
CA PHE A 408 -10.66 24.46 13.95
C PHE A 408 -11.40 25.19 15.08
N ARG A 409 -12.50 24.63 15.59
CA ARG A 409 -13.15 25.17 16.79
C ARG A 409 -12.37 24.67 18.01
N PRO A 410 -12.12 25.53 19.01
CA PRO A 410 -11.66 25.06 20.30
C PRO A 410 -12.70 24.09 20.87
N THR A 411 -12.26 22.95 21.38
CA THR A 411 -13.14 22.09 22.18
C THR A 411 -13.60 22.87 23.41
N ASP A 412 -14.88 22.76 23.74
CA ASP A 412 -15.40 23.36 24.97
C ASP A 412 -14.90 22.58 26.17
N THR A 413 -14.08 23.22 26.99
CA THR A 413 -13.42 22.65 28.16
C THR A 413 -13.83 23.36 29.45
N SER A 414 -14.88 24.19 29.43
CA SER A 414 -15.33 24.97 30.61
C SER A 414 -15.77 24.09 31.79
N ASP A 415 -16.25 22.88 31.49
CA ASP A 415 -16.90 21.99 32.47
C ASP A 415 -15.97 20.85 32.96
N ILE A 416 -14.69 20.87 32.57
CA ILE A 416 -13.73 19.81 32.91
C ILE A 416 -13.05 20.15 34.23
N GLN A 417 -13.16 19.25 35.21
CA GLN A 417 -12.38 19.33 36.46
C GLN A 417 -11.02 18.66 36.26
N GLU A 418 -9.96 19.33 36.71
CA GLU A 418 -8.61 18.78 36.71
C GLU A 418 -8.54 17.58 37.67
N VAL A 419 -8.26 16.40 37.12
CA VAL A 419 -8.09 15.13 37.85
C VAL A 419 -6.64 14.97 38.30
N SER A 420 -5.69 15.48 37.53
CA SER A 420 -4.26 15.50 37.87
C SER A 420 -3.52 16.63 37.17
N SER A 421 -2.29 16.91 37.58
CA SER A 421 -1.44 17.96 37.01
C SER A 421 -0.24 17.43 36.22
N MET A 422 -0.32 16.20 35.68
CA MET A 422 0.80 15.55 34.96
C MET A 422 1.30 16.35 33.74
N PHE A 423 0.39 17.06 33.07
CA PHE A 423 0.69 17.93 31.92
C PHE A 423 0.79 19.42 32.30
N GLY A 424 0.82 19.73 33.61
CA GLY A 424 0.88 21.08 34.15
C GLY A 424 1.92 21.96 33.47
N GLY A 425 1.48 23.14 33.01
CA GLY A 425 2.35 24.16 32.42
C GLY A 425 2.88 23.85 31.02
N ARG A 426 2.34 22.82 30.34
CA ARG A 426 2.73 22.46 28.98
C ARG A 426 1.58 22.69 28.00
N GLU A 427 1.93 23.20 26.83
CA GLU A 427 0.98 23.53 25.78
C GLU A 427 1.02 22.50 24.64
N PHE A 428 -0.14 21.94 24.28
CA PHE A 428 -0.27 20.89 23.28
C PHE A 428 -1.08 21.37 22.08
N CYS A 429 -0.69 20.97 20.88
CA CYS A 429 -1.50 21.12 19.68
C CYS A 429 -1.94 19.76 19.15
N VAL A 430 -3.25 19.48 19.15
CA VAL A 430 -3.79 18.22 18.63
C VAL A 430 -4.25 18.41 17.19
N VAL A 431 -3.62 17.70 16.25
CA VAL A 431 -3.92 17.82 14.82
C VAL A 431 -5.12 16.95 14.44
N ASN A 432 -5.17 15.72 14.92
CA ASN A 432 -6.26 14.76 14.70
C ASN A 432 -6.32 13.72 15.83
N GLY A 433 -7.49 13.06 15.94
CA GLY A 433 -7.73 12.00 16.92
C GLY A 433 -7.22 10.63 16.46
N THR A 434 -7.03 9.75 17.42
CA THR A 434 -6.81 8.32 17.18
C THR A 434 -8.12 7.62 16.83
N ARG A 435 -8.07 6.29 16.65
CA ARG A 435 -9.29 5.49 16.45
C ARG A 435 -10.13 5.39 17.73
N ASP A 436 -9.48 5.33 18.88
CA ASP A 436 -10.13 5.14 20.18
C ASP A 436 -10.56 6.46 20.82
N PHE A 437 -9.89 7.56 20.46
CA PHE A 437 -10.19 8.90 20.94
C PHE A 437 -10.28 9.89 19.78
N SER A 438 -11.44 10.52 19.62
CA SER A 438 -11.60 11.67 18.76
C SER A 438 -10.64 12.80 19.18
N LYS A 439 -10.41 13.76 18.26
CA LYS A 439 -9.60 14.94 18.55
C LYS A 439 -10.12 15.66 19.81
N GLU A 440 -11.44 15.81 19.93
CA GLU A 440 -12.08 16.49 21.06
C GLU A 440 -11.86 15.71 22.37
N GLU A 441 -11.96 14.38 22.36
CA GLU A 441 -11.70 13.56 23.56
C GLU A 441 -10.24 13.62 24.00
N MET A 442 -9.29 13.62 23.07
CA MET A 442 -7.87 13.81 23.40
C MET A 442 -7.61 15.18 24.01
N GLU A 443 -8.18 16.23 23.41
CA GLU A 443 -8.12 17.59 23.93
C GLU A 443 -8.69 17.65 25.37
N LYS A 444 -9.85 17.04 25.61
CA LYS A 444 -10.45 16.96 26.96
C LYS A 444 -9.53 16.26 27.96
N LYS A 445 -8.94 15.12 27.60
CA LYS A 445 -8.03 14.37 28.49
C LYS A 445 -6.76 15.14 28.84
N ILE A 446 -6.21 15.91 27.89
CA ILE A 446 -5.03 16.76 28.15
C ILE A 446 -5.38 17.82 29.19
N VAL A 447 -6.55 18.47 29.07
CA VAL A 447 -7.00 19.50 30.03
C VAL A 447 -7.36 18.90 31.38
N GLU A 448 -8.02 17.74 31.41
CA GLU A 448 -8.32 16.96 32.62
C GLU A 448 -7.04 16.64 33.42
N HIS A 449 -5.90 16.54 32.73
CA HIS A 449 -4.59 16.21 33.30
C HIS A 449 -3.65 17.44 33.39
N GLY A 450 -4.21 18.65 33.36
CA GLY A 450 -3.52 19.92 33.67
C GLY A 450 -2.78 20.58 32.49
N GLY A 451 -2.97 20.09 31.26
CA GLY A 451 -2.33 20.62 30.05
C GLY A 451 -3.10 21.80 29.42
N CYS A 452 -2.39 22.67 28.72
CA CYS A 452 -2.98 23.76 27.93
C CYS A 452 -3.12 23.34 26.46
N LEU A 453 -4.17 23.81 25.79
CA LEU A 453 -4.42 23.49 24.38
C LEU A 453 -4.30 24.72 23.48
N VAL A 454 -3.64 24.52 22.34
CA VAL A 454 -3.66 25.49 21.24
C VAL A 454 -4.14 24.88 19.95
N GLN A 455 -4.88 25.68 19.20
CA GLN A 455 -5.35 25.28 17.89
C GLN A 455 -4.30 25.44 16.81
N ASN A 456 -3.23 26.22 17.00
CA ASN A 456 -2.07 26.25 16.11
C ASN A 456 -0.81 26.35 16.96
N PRO A 457 0.27 25.64 16.61
CA PRO A 457 1.48 25.66 17.41
C PRO A 457 2.13 27.06 17.39
N GLY A 458 2.48 27.56 18.57
CA GLY A 458 3.20 28.82 18.81
C GLY A 458 4.59 28.57 19.41
N SER A 459 5.28 29.61 19.89
CA SER A 459 6.62 29.47 20.46
C SER A 459 6.68 28.65 21.74
N GLU A 460 5.57 28.62 22.50
CA GLU A 460 5.45 27.93 23.79
C GLU A 460 4.87 26.52 23.67
N THR A 461 4.52 26.08 22.46
CA THR A 461 3.95 24.74 22.24
C THR A 461 4.99 23.67 22.57
N TYR A 462 4.69 22.86 23.57
CA TYR A 462 5.53 21.76 24.03
C TYR A 462 5.65 20.67 22.95
N CYS A 463 4.52 20.21 22.40
CA CYS A 463 4.53 19.28 21.28
C CYS A 463 3.23 19.32 20.45
N VAL A 464 3.34 18.79 19.23
CA VAL A 464 2.22 18.63 18.30
C VAL A 464 1.87 17.15 18.21
N LEU A 465 0.67 16.79 18.68
CA LEU A 465 0.17 15.42 18.68
C LEU A 465 -0.51 15.09 17.35
N VAL A 466 -0.03 14.03 16.70
CA VAL A 466 -0.53 13.56 15.41
C VAL A 466 -0.82 12.07 15.48
N ALA A 467 -2.06 11.70 15.20
CA ALA A 467 -2.49 10.30 15.08
C ALA A 467 -2.39 9.79 13.63
N ARG A 468 -2.53 10.67 12.63
CA ARG A 468 -2.40 10.32 11.20
C ARG A 468 -1.75 11.46 10.42
N LEU A 469 -0.88 11.14 9.46
CA LEU A 469 -0.27 12.14 8.59
C LEU A 469 -1.31 12.71 7.61
N ILE A 470 -1.80 13.91 7.93
CA ILE A 470 -2.62 14.73 7.03
C ILE A 470 -1.80 15.93 6.54
N VAL A 471 -2.26 16.61 5.47
CA VAL A 471 -1.58 17.78 4.88
C VAL A 471 -1.14 18.81 5.92
N ARG A 472 -1.97 19.02 6.95
CA ARG A 472 -1.65 19.92 8.06
C ARG A 472 -0.45 19.46 8.88
N ALA A 473 -0.37 18.17 9.22
CA ALA A 473 0.78 17.60 9.92
C ALA A 473 2.04 17.72 9.06
N SER A 474 1.96 17.39 7.77
CA SER A 474 3.09 17.53 6.83
C SER A 474 3.57 18.98 6.73
N SER A 475 2.66 19.95 6.73
CA SER A 475 3.01 21.38 6.75
C SER A 475 3.75 21.76 8.03
N ILE A 476 3.33 21.27 9.20
CA ILE A 476 4.01 21.55 10.47
C ILE A 476 5.40 20.90 10.49
N ILE A 477 5.51 19.64 10.07
CA ILE A 477 6.78 18.92 9.95
C ILE A 477 7.77 19.68 9.06
N SER A 478 7.30 20.21 7.92
CA SER A 478 8.15 20.96 6.99
C SER A 478 8.76 22.25 7.57
N THR A 479 8.22 22.76 8.68
CA THR A 479 8.82 23.92 9.38
C THR A 479 10.09 23.54 10.14
N GLY A 480 10.20 22.27 10.59
CA GLY A 480 11.30 21.81 11.43
C GLY A 480 11.40 22.46 12.81
N LEU A 481 10.37 23.20 13.25
CA LEU A 481 10.42 23.98 14.50
C LEU A 481 9.89 23.23 15.72
N TYR A 482 9.04 22.24 15.52
CA TYR A 482 8.26 21.61 16.59
C TYR A 482 8.58 20.13 16.73
N ASP A 483 8.46 19.62 17.96
CA ASP A 483 8.41 18.19 18.21
C ASP A 483 7.01 17.67 17.82
N VAL A 484 6.97 16.88 16.74
CA VAL A 484 5.77 16.23 16.23
C VAL A 484 5.76 14.80 16.72
N VAL A 485 4.84 14.51 17.63
CA VAL A 485 4.81 13.29 18.45
C VAL A 485 3.59 12.45 18.05
N LYS A 486 3.77 11.13 18.02
CA LYS A 486 2.70 10.17 17.81
C LYS A 486 1.65 10.30 18.91
N ALA A 487 0.38 10.27 18.54
CA ALA A 487 -0.72 10.30 19.50
C ALA A 487 -0.69 9.11 20.49
N SER A 488 -0.05 7.99 20.14
CA SER A 488 0.14 6.84 21.02
C SER A 488 0.89 7.18 22.30
N TRP A 489 1.85 8.11 22.26
CA TRP A 489 2.57 8.57 23.46
C TRP A 489 1.62 9.17 24.51
N LEU A 490 0.58 9.90 24.06
CA LEU A 490 -0.42 10.43 24.97
C LEU A 490 -1.20 9.28 25.62
N SER A 491 -1.58 8.27 24.85
CA SER A 491 -2.25 7.07 25.37
C SER A 491 -1.41 6.36 26.42
N GLU A 492 -0.11 6.16 26.16
CA GLU A 492 0.83 5.55 27.11
C GLU A 492 0.96 6.38 28.40
N CYS A 493 1.03 7.70 28.31
CA CYS A 493 1.04 8.58 29.49
C CYS A 493 -0.26 8.43 30.31
N LEU A 494 -1.41 8.31 29.64
CA LEU A 494 -2.71 8.13 30.29
C LEU A 494 -2.86 6.73 30.91
N GLU A 495 -2.33 5.68 30.29
CA GLU A 495 -2.37 4.31 30.81
C GLU A 495 -1.46 4.14 32.02
N THR A 496 -0.26 4.70 31.96
CA THR A 496 0.72 4.67 33.06
C THR A 496 0.39 5.68 34.17
N GLN A 497 -0.52 6.62 33.91
CA GLN A 497 -0.86 7.75 34.78
C GLN A 497 0.40 8.56 35.17
N GLN A 498 1.39 8.62 34.28
CA GLN A 498 2.67 9.29 34.48
C GLN A 498 3.09 10.05 33.23
N PHE A 499 3.85 11.13 33.45
CA PHE A 499 4.45 11.87 32.34
C PHE A 499 5.69 11.14 31.84
N LEU A 500 5.65 10.63 30.61
CA LEU A 500 6.76 9.92 29.99
C LEU A 500 7.67 10.90 29.25
N SER A 501 8.99 10.74 29.41
CA SER A 501 9.95 11.46 28.57
C SER A 501 9.85 10.99 27.12
N PHE A 502 10.19 11.87 26.18
CA PHE A 502 10.22 11.48 24.78
C PHE A 502 11.33 10.49 24.49
N GLU A 503 11.04 9.57 23.59
CA GLU A 503 11.95 8.57 23.07
C GLU A 503 11.87 8.60 21.55
N PRO A 504 12.90 8.15 20.82
CA PRO A 504 12.91 8.16 19.36
C PRO A 504 11.69 7.46 18.72
N ARG A 505 11.13 6.42 19.36
CA ARG A 505 9.94 5.70 18.87
C ARG A 505 8.65 6.53 18.89
N HIS A 506 8.56 7.51 19.79
CA HIS A 506 7.41 8.41 19.94
C HIS A 506 7.39 9.51 18.87
N MET A 507 8.50 9.74 18.16
CA MET A 507 8.62 10.87 17.24
C MET A 507 8.17 10.53 15.82
N ILE A 508 7.44 11.46 15.22
CA ILE A 508 7.22 11.54 13.77
C ILE A 508 8.25 12.49 13.15
N SER A 509 8.52 13.61 13.83
CA SER A 509 9.57 14.56 13.49
C SER A 509 10.04 15.25 14.75
N ALA A 510 11.33 15.23 15.02
CA ALA A 510 11.92 15.93 16.18
C ALA A 510 12.44 17.32 15.77
N SER A 511 12.33 18.27 16.69
CA SER A 511 13.00 19.56 16.58
C SER A 511 14.53 19.40 16.64
N PRO A 512 15.32 20.38 16.17
CA PRO A 512 16.78 20.33 16.25
C PRO A 512 17.30 20.12 17.67
N HIS A 513 16.63 20.68 18.67
CA HIS A 513 17.00 20.54 20.07
C HIS A 513 16.81 19.10 20.57
N THR A 514 15.62 18.53 20.33
CA THR A 514 15.29 17.16 20.73
C THR A 514 16.13 16.14 19.96
N THR A 515 16.42 16.40 18.69
CA THR A 515 17.31 15.57 17.87
C THR A 515 18.74 15.52 18.44
N ALA A 516 19.30 16.66 18.85
CA ALA A 516 20.61 16.71 19.49
C ALA A 516 20.63 15.92 20.81
N LYS A 517 19.57 16.06 21.63
CA LYS A 517 19.45 15.30 22.88
C LYS A 517 19.36 13.80 22.64
N PHE A 518 18.64 13.37 21.60
CA PHE A 518 18.57 11.96 21.24
C PHE A 518 19.91 11.42 20.75
N ALA A 519 20.69 12.19 19.99
CA ALA A 519 22.01 11.75 19.53
C ALA A 519 23.01 11.49 20.67
N GLU A 520 22.80 12.05 21.86
CA GLU A 520 23.63 11.79 23.05
C GLU A 520 23.27 10.49 23.78
N LEU A 521 22.01 10.06 23.68
CA LEU A 521 21.45 8.95 24.48
C LEU A 521 21.15 7.71 23.65
N TYR A 522 20.92 7.88 22.36
CA TYR A 522 20.52 6.83 21.44
C TYR A 522 21.46 6.78 20.24
N ASP A 523 21.60 5.58 19.68
CA ASP A 523 22.25 5.40 18.40
C ASP A 523 21.35 5.86 17.23
N GLN A 524 21.89 5.78 16.01
CA GLN A 524 21.16 6.17 14.80
C GLN A 524 19.91 5.33 14.52
N TYR A 525 19.80 4.14 15.13
CA TYR A 525 18.67 3.23 15.00
C TYR A 525 17.66 3.42 16.15
N GLY A 526 17.96 4.27 17.12
CA GLY A 526 17.12 4.53 18.28
C GLY A 526 17.30 3.53 19.42
N ASP A 527 18.40 2.77 19.43
CA ASP A 527 18.80 1.93 20.56
C ASP A 527 19.45 2.78 21.65
N SER A 528 19.11 2.54 22.92
CA SER A 528 19.68 3.29 24.05
C SER A 528 21.10 2.83 24.32
N TYR A 529 22.01 3.77 24.55
CA TYR A 529 23.39 3.41 24.95
C TYR A 529 23.46 2.84 26.38
N THR A 530 22.43 3.03 27.20
CA THR A 530 22.49 2.75 28.65
C THR A 530 21.39 1.84 29.16
N ASP A 531 20.27 1.71 28.45
CA ASP A 531 19.10 0.98 28.92
C ASP A 531 18.90 -0.32 28.15
N ASP A 532 18.42 -1.35 28.85
CA ASP A 532 18.07 -2.62 28.22
C ASP A 532 16.86 -2.45 27.29
N VAL A 533 16.96 -3.01 26.08
CA VAL A 533 15.90 -2.97 25.07
C VAL A 533 14.85 -4.05 25.33
N THR A 534 13.55 -3.70 25.18
CA THR A 534 12.47 -4.69 25.21
C THR A 534 12.38 -5.48 23.90
N GLU A 535 11.65 -6.59 23.90
CA GLU A 535 11.45 -7.38 22.67
C GLU A 535 10.78 -6.54 21.55
N GLU A 536 9.82 -5.69 21.91
CA GLU A 536 9.17 -4.74 21.00
C GLU A 536 10.14 -3.67 20.52
N GLY A 537 10.92 -3.07 21.43
CA GLY A 537 11.93 -2.07 21.08
C GLY A 537 12.98 -2.64 20.11
N LEU A 538 13.40 -3.89 20.33
CA LEU A 538 14.35 -4.59 19.49
C LEU A 538 13.79 -4.84 18.08
N ARG A 539 12.50 -5.18 17.96
CA ARG A 539 11.82 -5.28 16.66
C ARG A 539 11.84 -3.95 15.90
N GLU A 540 11.52 -2.85 16.58
CA GLU A 540 11.51 -1.52 15.97
C GLU A 540 12.91 -1.08 15.53
N ILE A 541 13.94 -1.33 16.35
CA ILE A 541 15.34 -1.05 16.02
C ILE A 541 15.75 -1.85 14.78
N PHE A 542 15.44 -3.15 14.71
CA PHE A 542 15.78 -3.95 13.53
C PHE A 542 15.06 -3.49 12.27
N MET A 543 13.84 -2.98 12.37
CA MET A 543 13.17 -2.34 11.24
C MET A 543 13.93 -1.10 10.77
N LYS A 544 14.37 -0.22 11.70
CA LYS A 544 15.17 0.97 11.37
C LYS A 544 16.56 0.64 10.82
N VAL A 545 17.20 -0.42 11.32
CA VAL A 545 18.48 -0.93 10.79
C VAL A 545 18.32 -1.34 9.33
N ALA A 546 17.19 -1.95 8.96
CA ALA A 546 16.88 -2.29 7.57
C ALA A 546 16.63 -1.02 6.72
N GLU A 547 15.93 -0.01 7.26
CA GLU A 547 15.61 1.25 6.57
C GLU A 547 16.83 2.14 6.29
N ILE A 548 17.75 2.30 7.25
CA ILE A 548 18.88 3.25 7.14
C ILE A 548 19.92 2.79 6.12
N GLY A 549 19.86 1.54 5.64
CA GLY A 549 20.52 1.12 4.41
C GLY A 549 22.00 1.50 4.33
N GLY A 550 22.71 1.44 5.45
CA GLY A 550 24.16 1.66 5.43
C GLY A 550 24.78 0.69 4.43
N GLU A 551 25.82 1.13 3.70
CA GLU A 551 26.66 0.21 2.94
C GLU A 551 26.93 -0.99 3.85
N ARG A 552 26.38 -2.17 3.50
CA ARG A 552 26.68 -3.39 4.26
C ARG A 552 28.19 -3.53 4.17
N LEU A 553 28.88 -3.10 5.22
CA LEU A 553 30.30 -3.35 5.41
C LEU A 553 30.40 -4.86 5.27
N ARG A 554 30.95 -5.31 4.14
CA ARG A 554 31.20 -6.72 3.91
C ARG A 554 32.41 -7.06 4.75
N VAL A 555 32.18 -7.22 6.05
CA VAL A 555 33.19 -7.72 6.96
C VAL A 555 33.41 -9.17 6.59
N THR A 556 34.62 -9.45 6.13
CA THR A 556 35.08 -10.79 5.79
C THR A 556 35.14 -11.66 7.05
N ARG A 557 35.15 -12.96 6.88
CA ARG A 557 35.19 -13.90 8.01
C ARG A 557 36.49 -13.77 8.81
N GLU A 558 37.57 -13.46 8.10
CA GLU A 558 38.88 -13.18 8.62
C GLU A 558 38.89 -11.92 9.48
N GLU A 559 38.23 -10.85 9.03
CA GLU A 559 38.07 -9.62 9.80
C GLU A 559 37.19 -9.84 11.05
N ILE A 560 36.11 -10.61 10.94
CA ILE A 560 35.29 -11.00 12.12
C ILE A 560 36.16 -11.79 13.11
N ALA A 561 36.93 -12.75 12.64
CA ALA A 561 37.81 -13.55 13.49
C ALA A 561 38.93 -12.71 14.15
N GLU A 562 39.49 -11.72 13.44
CA GLU A 562 40.46 -10.78 14.00
C GLU A 562 39.83 -9.92 15.09
N MET A 563 38.61 -9.41 14.87
CA MET A 563 37.85 -8.68 15.88
C MET A 563 37.52 -9.56 17.09
N GLU A 564 37.03 -10.78 16.87
CA GLU A 564 36.74 -11.74 17.94
C GLU A 564 38.02 -12.04 18.75
N SER A 565 39.16 -12.27 18.10
CA SER A 565 40.43 -12.49 18.79
C SER A 565 40.91 -11.26 19.57
N ARG A 566 40.60 -10.05 19.10
CA ARG A 566 41.03 -8.80 19.72
C ARG A 566 40.18 -8.45 20.94
N TYR A 567 38.87 -8.60 20.84
CA TYR A 567 37.91 -8.16 21.86
C TYR A 567 37.45 -9.29 22.78
N PHE A 568 37.52 -10.54 22.32
CA PHE A 568 37.11 -11.74 23.04
C PHE A 568 38.23 -12.82 23.06
N PRO A 569 39.42 -12.51 23.58
CA PRO A 569 40.60 -13.37 23.46
C PRO A 569 40.47 -14.75 24.15
N ASN A 570 39.53 -14.89 25.09
CA ASN A 570 39.37 -16.11 25.88
C ASN A 570 38.13 -16.93 25.51
N SER A 571 37.07 -16.29 25.01
CA SER A 571 35.83 -16.94 24.59
C SER A 571 34.98 -15.94 23.82
N SER A 572 34.78 -16.18 22.53
CA SER A 572 33.85 -15.40 21.70
C SER A 572 32.46 -16.02 21.78
N PRO A 573 31.45 -15.31 22.32
CA PRO A 573 30.07 -15.79 22.34
C PRO A 573 29.59 -16.06 20.90
N GLY A 574 29.29 -17.32 20.58
CA GLY A 574 28.85 -17.74 19.24
C GLY A 574 29.96 -17.83 18.18
N GLY A 575 31.25 -17.69 18.57
CA GLY A 575 32.41 -17.79 17.67
C GLY A 575 33.24 -19.07 17.83
N LEU A 576 32.77 -20.05 18.61
CA LEU A 576 33.52 -21.25 19.00
C LEU A 576 34.17 -22.01 17.82
N PHE A 577 33.48 -22.09 16.69
CA PHE A 577 33.93 -22.77 15.48
C PHE A 577 34.23 -21.79 14.33
N ARG A 578 34.53 -20.50 14.61
CA ARG A 578 34.75 -19.47 13.58
C ARG A 578 35.77 -19.87 12.51
N GLN A 579 36.83 -20.56 12.92
CA GLN A 579 37.91 -21.01 12.05
C GLN A 579 37.63 -22.35 11.36
N CYS A 580 36.49 -22.98 11.66
CA CYS A 580 36.12 -24.28 11.12
C CYS A 580 35.29 -24.11 9.85
N LYS A 581 35.71 -24.82 8.81
CA LYS A 581 34.92 -25.10 7.62
C LYS A 581 34.59 -26.58 7.63
N VAL A 582 33.32 -26.91 7.78
CA VAL A 582 32.86 -28.25 8.14
C VAL A 582 32.04 -28.86 7.02
N TYR A 583 32.44 -30.03 6.55
CA TYR A 583 31.61 -30.86 5.68
C TYR A 583 30.85 -31.89 6.51
N LEU A 584 29.54 -32.00 6.28
CA LEU A 584 28.67 -32.96 6.97
C LEU A 584 28.43 -34.17 6.07
N ASP A 585 28.66 -35.37 6.60
CA ASP A 585 28.47 -36.63 5.86
C ASP A 585 26.98 -37.06 5.79
N ARG A 586 26.13 -36.17 5.24
CA ARG A 586 24.66 -36.34 5.19
C ARG A 586 24.12 -36.80 3.84
N TYR A 587 25.00 -37.22 2.92
CA TYR A 587 24.64 -37.62 1.56
C TYR A 587 25.02 -39.08 1.34
N SER A 588 24.10 -39.87 0.77
CA SER A 588 24.37 -41.29 0.49
C SER A 588 25.45 -41.50 -0.58
N THR A 589 25.64 -40.52 -1.46
CA THR A 589 26.82 -40.41 -2.34
C THR A 589 27.57 -39.11 -2.03
N VAL A 590 28.88 -39.22 -1.74
CA VAL A 590 29.72 -38.06 -1.40
C VAL A 590 29.64 -36.98 -2.48
N GLY A 591 29.35 -35.73 -2.09
CA GLY A 591 29.27 -34.58 -2.99
C GLY A 591 28.02 -34.51 -3.90
N LYS A 592 27.08 -35.46 -3.82
CA LYS A 592 25.81 -35.39 -4.58
C LYS A 592 24.65 -34.96 -3.69
N GLN A 593 24.28 -33.69 -3.77
CA GLN A 593 23.23 -33.09 -2.95
C GLN A 593 21.85 -33.75 -3.12
N GLU A 594 21.55 -34.25 -4.32
CA GLU A 594 20.32 -34.98 -4.66
C GLU A 594 20.14 -36.28 -3.85
N THR A 595 21.22 -36.75 -3.20
CA THR A 595 21.27 -38.02 -2.48
C THR A 595 21.21 -37.84 -0.96
N ALA A 596 20.68 -36.70 -0.50
CA ALA A 596 20.50 -36.38 0.91
C ALA A 596 19.76 -37.49 1.67
N ILE A 597 20.27 -37.84 2.85
CA ILE A 597 19.70 -38.88 3.71
C ILE A 597 18.53 -38.26 4.48
N GLU A 598 17.33 -38.82 4.30
CA GLU A 598 16.12 -38.34 4.99
C GLU A 598 16.27 -38.51 6.51
N ALA A 599 15.90 -37.46 7.27
CA ALA A 599 15.99 -37.40 8.73
C ALA A 599 17.41 -37.65 9.30
N CYS A 600 18.45 -37.15 8.64
CA CYS A 600 19.83 -37.27 9.10
C CYS A 600 20.10 -36.39 10.35
N PRO A 601 20.59 -36.96 11.47
CA PRO A 601 20.91 -36.20 12.69
C PRO A 601 21.90 -35.05 12.48
N LEU A 602 22.75 -35.16 11.46
CA LEU A 602 23.73 -34.12 11.11
C LEU A 602 23.08 -32.81 10.63
N GLU A 603 21.80 -32.80 10.26
CA GLU A 603 21.09 -31.55 9.92
C GLU A 603 21.04 -30.59 11.11
N LEU A 604 20.71 -31.10 12.29
CA LEU A 604 20.69 -30.31 13.54
C LEU A 604 22.10 -29.86 13.91
N THR A 605 23.07 -30.77 13.86
CA THR A 605 24.49 -30.45 14.11
C THR A 605 25.02 -29.38 13.16
N GLY A 606 24.55 -29.35 11.91
CA GLY A 606 24.88 -28.30 10.96
C GLY A 606 24.37 -26.92 11.38
N LEU A 607 23.15 -26.84 11.91
CA LEU A 607 22.59 -25.59 12.43
C LEU A 607 23.34 -25.12 13.69
N GLU A 608 23.66 -26.04 14.60
CA GLU A 608 24.47 -25.76 15.78
C GLU A 608 25.85 -25.20 15.40
N LEU A 609 26.55 -25.85 14.46
CA LEU A 609 27.82 -25.39 13.94
C LEU A 609 27.73 -23.95 13.38
N GLN A 610 26.70 -23.64 12.59
CA GLN A 610 26.50 -22.29 12.06
C GLN A 610 26.21 -21.27 13.15
N MET A 611 25.40 -21.63 14.15
CA MET A 611 25.08 -20.78 15.30
C MET A 611 26.33 -20.43 16.11
N TYR A 612 27.28 -21.36 16.21
CA TYR A 612 28.58 -21.18 16.85
C TYR A 612 29.71 -20.79 15.87
N GLY A 613 29.34 -20.25 14.70
CA GLY A 613 30.25 -19.54 13.83
C GLY A 613 30.99 -20.38 12.79
N ALA A 614 30.73 -21.68 12.66
CA ALA A 614 31.34 -22.54 11.62
C ALA A 614 30.76 -22.30 10.22
N GLU A 615 31.55 -22.56 9.18
CA GLU A 615 31.07 -22.55 7.79
C GLU A 615 30.72 -23.98 7.42
N VAL A 616 29.45 -24.26 7.14
CA VAL A 616 29.06 -25.58 6.64
C VAL A 616 29.28 -25.63 5.14
N ALA A 617 30.30 -26.37 4.71
CA ALA A 617 30.68 -26.54 3.33
C ALA A 617 29.65 -27.41 2.58
N ARG A 618 29.37 -27.03 1.33
CA ARG A 618 28.48 -27.80 0.44
C ARG A 618 29.19 -28.99 -0.20
N ASP A 619 30.47 -28.82 -0.51
CA ASP A 619 31.30 -29.78 -1.22
C ASP A 619 32.49 -30.18 -0.34
N PHE A 620 32.97 -31.41 -0.53
CA PHE A 620 34.19 -31.89 0.12
C PHE A 620 35.41 -31.50 -0.73
N ASP A 621 36.06 -30.40 -0.37
CA ASP A 621 37.22 -29.83 -1.06
C ASP A 621 38.41 -29.59 -0.11
N GLU A 622 39.53 -29.07 -0.63
CA GLU A 622 40.75 -28.80 0.16
C GLU A 622 40.59 -27.69 1.21
N THR A 623 39.51 -26.90 1.16
CA THR A 623 39.25 -25.80 2.11
C THR A 623 38.53 -26.27 3.36
N VAL A 624 37.91 -27.44 3.33
CA VAL A 624 37.29 -28.08 4.49
C VAL A 624 38.35 -28.37 5.55
N THR A 625 38.08 -28.01 6.80
CA THR A 625 38.96 -28.34 7.94
C THR A 625 38.48 -29.59 8.67
N HIS A 626 37.16 -29.76 8.82
CA HIS A 626 36.56 -30.88 9.55
C HIS A 626 35.51 -31.60 8.72
N VAL A 627 35.46 -32.92 8.88
CA VAL A 627 34.43 -33.79 8.32
C VAL A 627 33.70 -34.43 9.49
N VAL A 628 32.40 -34.13 9.64
CA VAL A 628 31.59 -34.60 10.76
C VAL A 628 30.70 -35.75 10.31
N PHE A 629 30.76 -36.84 11.07
CA PHE A 629 30.03 -38.07 10.84
C PHE A 629 28.95 -38.31 11.89
N ASP A 630 27.89 -38.99 11.48
CA ASP A 630 27.01 -39.67 12.42
C ASP A 630 27.75 -40.93 12.92
N LYS A 631 27.81 -41.12 14.24
CA LYS A 631 28.45 -42.30 14.84
C LYS A 631 27.81 -43.62 14.39
N ASP A 632 26.52 -43.58 14.02
CA ASP A 632 25.75 -44.75 13.63
C ASP A 632 25.86 -45.04 12.11
N ASP A 633 26.43 -44.11 11.33
CA ASP A 633 26.65 -44.28 9.88
C ASP A 633 28.04 -43.81 9.43
N LEU A 634 29.01 -44.74 9.50
CA LEU A 634 30.41 -44.52 9.14
C LEU A 634 30.82 -45.06 7.76
N ARG A 635 29.84 -45.49 6.93
CA ARG A 635 30.08 -46.27 5.71
C ARG A 635 30.89 -45.51 4.64
N ARG A 636 30.86 -44.17 4.65
CA ARG A 636 31.48 -43.32 3.63
C ARG A 636 32.91 -42.89 3.96
N ILE A 637 33.42 -43.23 5.15
CA ILE A 637 34.79 -42.91 5.56
C ILE A 637 35.85 -43.43 4.58
N PRO A 638 35.80 -44.70 4.10
CA PRO A 638 36.80 -45.18 3.14
C PRO A 638 36.82 -44.38 1.82
N GLU A 639 35.66 -43.91 1.37
CA GLU A 639 35.55 -43.09 0.16
C GLU A 639 36.13 -41.68 0.39
N LEU A 640 35.76 -41.03 1.49
CA LEU A 640 36.28 -39.70 1.85
C LEU A 640 37.79 -39.72 2.10
N ARG A 641 38.32 -40.74 2.79
CA ARG A 641 39.77 -40.92 2.96
C ARG A 641 40.48 -41.19 1.63
N ARG A 642 39.82 -41.86 0.66
CA ARG A 642 40.37 -42.03 -0.69
C ARG A 642 40.44 -40.69 -1.43
N LEU A 643 39.41 -39.85 -1.32
CA LEU A 643 39.38 -38.51 -1.93
C LEU A 643 40.46 -37.61 -1.30
N GLU A 644 40.62 -37.65 0.02
CA GLU A 644 41.65 -36.90 0.76
C GLU A 644 43.08 -37.27 0.35
N ARG A 645 43.35 -38.48 -0.16
CA ARG A 645 44.70 -38.83 -0.65
C ARG A 645 45.19 -37.90 -1.75
N ASN A 646 44.29 -37.27 -2.48
CA ASN A 646 44.60 -36.33 -3.55
C ASN A 646 44.71 -34.88 -3.06
N HIS A 647 44.40 -34.60 -1.80
CA HIS A 647 44.42 -33.25 -1.22
C HIS A 647 45.76 -32.94 -0.56
N ALA A 648 46.23 -31.70 -0.72
CA ALA A 648 47.48 -31.23 -0.10
C ALA A 648 47.38 -31.07 1.44
N LYS A 649 46.19 -30.73 1.95
CA LYS A 649 45.91 -30.62 3.39
C LYS A 649 45.07 -31.82 3.85
N LYS A 650 45.31 -32.26 5.08
CA LYS A 650 44.51 -33.28 5.75
C LYS A 650 43.37 -32.65 6.53
N HIS A 651 42.25 -33.36 6.60
CA HIS A 651 41.05 -32.95 7.29
C HIS A 651 40.92 -33.70 8.61
N HIS A 652 40.25 -33.09 9.59
CA HIS A 652 39.90 -33.76 10.83
C HIS A 652 38.60 -34.54 10.65
N PHE A 653 38.66 -35.87 10.75
CA PHE A 653 37.48 -36.73 10.72
C PHE A 653 36.99 -36.89 12.16
N VAL A 654 35.78 -36.44 12.46
CA VAL A 654 35.23 -36.46 13.83
C VAL A 654 33.76 -36.89 13.83
N THR A 655 33.26 -37.45 14.93
CA THR A 655 31.82 -37.71 15.09
C THR A 655 31.07 -36.46 15.57
N MET A 656 29.74 -36.46 15.45
CA MET A 656 28.87 -35.36 15.91
C MET A 656 29.00 -35.06 17.42
N GLU A 657 29.45 -36.02 18.24
CA GLU A 657 29.77 -35.81 19.66
C GLU A 657 30.85 -34.74 19.86
N TRP A 658 31.79 -34.58 18.93
CA TRP A 658 32.81 -33.53 19.02
C TRP A 658 32.19 -32.13 19.05
N VAL A 659 31.15 -31.91 18.23
CA VAL A 659 30.42 -30.63 18.18
C VAL A 659 29.67 -30.41 19.49
N ARG A 660 28.91 -31.40 19.92
CA ARG A 660 28.09 -31.34 21.13
C ARG A 660 28.93 -31.05 22.37
N ASP A 661 29.96 -31.85 22.60
CA ASP A 661 30.82 -31.74 23.78
C ASP A 661 31.65 -30.45 23.78
N SER A 662 31.99 -29.93 22.58
CA SER A 662 32.66 -28.62 22.46
C SER A 662 31.74 -27.47 22.83
N ILE A 663 30.47 -27.52 22.43
CA ILE A 663 29.44 -26.53 22.79
C ILE A 663 29.17 -26.58 24.30
N GLU A 664 28.91 -27.78 24.85
CA GLU A 664 28.61 -27.95 26.28
C GLU A 664 29.73 -27.47 27.21
N CYS A 665 30.99 -27.60 26.77
CA CYS A 665 32.15 -27.16 27.53
C CYS A 665 32.66 -25.77 27.14
N GLU A 666 31.96 -25.07 26.23
CA GLU A 666 32.33 -23.76 25.69
C GLU A 666 33.77 -23.67 25.14
N PHE A 667 34.36 -24.80 24.75
CA PHE A 667 35.72 -24.88 24.25
C PHE A 667 35.89 -26.06 23.28
N MET A 668 36.59 -25.83 22.17
CA MET A 668 36.80 -26.83 21.11
C MET A 668 37.58 -28.03 21.64
N LYS A 669 36.97 -29.22 21.60
CA LYS A 669 37.59 -30.45 22.08
C LYS A 669 38.67 -30.93 21.12
N ASN A 670 39.62 -31.71 21.65
CA ASN A 670 40.65 -32.34 20.82
C ASN A 670 40.02 -33.36 19.86
N GLU A 671 40.22 -33.16 18.57
CA GLU A 671 39.59 -33.92 17.49
C GLU A 671 39.97 -35.41 17.53
N ARG A 672 41.18 -35.75 18.00
CA ARG A 672 41.66 -37.14 18.06
C ARG A 672 40.84 -38.03 18.99
N LEU A 673 40.18 -37.45 19.99
CA LEU A 673 39.33 -38.20 20.93
C LEU A 673 38.00 -38.61 20.29
N TYR A 674 37.64 -37.97 19.18
CA TYR A 674 36.37 -38.15 18.47
C TYR A 674 36.58 -38.69 17.06
N GLU A 675 37.80 -39.14 16.73
CA GLU A 675 38.07 -39.76 15.44
C GLU A 675 37.30 -41.08 15.33
N PRO A 676 36.45 -41.25 14.31
CA PRO A 676 35.67 -42.47 14.15
C PRO A 676 36.59 -43.67 13.89
N ASN A 677 36.44 -44.71 14.71
CA ASN A 677 37.15 -45.98 14.57
C ASN A 677 36.59 -46.73 13.35
N VAL A 678 37.38 -46.82 12.27
CA VAL A 678 37.03 -47.55 11.03
C VAL A 678 38.11 -48.55 10.66
#